data_AF-A0A9W4IHY7-F1
#
_entry.id   AF-A0A9W4IHY7-F1
#
_cell.length_a   1.000
_cell.length_b   1.000
_cell.length_c   1.000
_cell.angle_alpha   90.00
_cell.angle_beta   90.00
_cell.angle_gamma   90.00
#
_symmetry.space_group_name_H-M   'P 1'
#
loop_
_entity.id
_entity.type
_entity.pdbx_description
1 polymer ?
#
loop_
_entity_poly.entity_id
_entity_poly.type
_entity_poly.pdbx_seq_one_letter_code
_entity_poly.pdbx_strand_id
1 'polypeptide(L)'
;MKHYLQHTLLGLGLSGLSLAGVAGRNIEVIRFHSPGGVTADSLHNIHVEFLDEQFEGHLQLVYGECGIQGPMQSHHEIGSTFVKREAQPERFVWTTPSDTPHSHCLHAFSGSTLVGRSSAIMVSSPVKKRESIADVADAMGPWFDGVAYMKSKKNNQAFVSKAKSTSVAILGGGMSGLMTSLLLESVGIHDWHIYESSGRVGGRIRTKYLNDTTPDQYQYQEMGPMRFPVSITYADTNETLEIQDHRMVFQLADVLNNMNKHEPDLQVNFIPFIQNSPNVPAASGGNRLPNGRIPSAAQVAANSSLVYKAVSSNETAAAEAESAFENYTTINNRETIRKIATNMYQAHKQAVEDGMFHWSEAGYLKYAMGYDANLTDYVANSDNFPIWGGLYDDVYFAATKWRTIDKGLESLPRAFYPHVAEKTTLNRTVEGLIYNEATGKVAVAWRDNPFQMLPETKEYDYAVVAAPFSKVRLWDLPRYSSLLSRAISTMNYSPSCKMSLLYKTRFWEHMEEPIFGGCGSVDVPGVGSVCYPSFNMNATGPGVILASYVSGTPARSTAALSEEEHVALIQRTMVEVHGEIAAEQFTGVYDRQCWEVDQHQAGAWASPLVGQQELYLPAYYQTEFKTIFIGEHTSYTHAWIFSALDSAVRGTTQLLLDLGLVDEAKEIVETWMGRWIKL
;
A
#
# COMPACT_ATOMS: atom_id res chain seq x y z
N MET A 1 57.06 70.50 34.59
CA MET A 1 55.96 70.23 35.55
C MET A 1 56.12 68.80 36.05
N LYS A 2 56.74 68.62 37.23
CA LYS A 2 56.14 68.02 38.46
C LYS A 2 55.59 66.59 38.22
N HIS A 3 56.36 65.54 38.55
CA HIS A 3 56.42 64.81 39.85
C HIS A 3 55.46 63.59 39.86
N TYR A 4 55.71 62.39 40.42
CA TYR A 4 56.65 61.82 41.40
C TYR A 4 56.55 60.26 41.30
N LEU A 5 57.69 59.51 41.42
CA LEU A 5 57.93 58.23 42.14
C LEU A 5 57.12 56.93 41.82
N GLN A 6 57.57 55.66 41.99
CA GLN A 6 58.70 55.02 42.71
C GLN A 6 58.78 53.51 42.35
N HIS A 7 60.00 52.90 42.44
CA HIS A 7 60.34 51.52 42.89
C HIS A 7 59.80 50.27 42.11
N THR A 8 60.47 49.11 41.91
CA THR A 8 61.78 48.52 42.29
C THR A 8 61.94 47.15 41.57
N LEU A 9 63.21 46.74 41.38
CA LEU A 9 63.79 45.39 41.56
C LEU A 9 63.70 44.26 40.50
N LEU A 10 64.92 43.79 40.18
CA LEU A 10 65.46 42.48 39.78
C LEU A 10 64.55 41.44 39.09
N GLY A 11 64.85 41.18 37.81
CA GLY A 11 64.50 39.93 37.13
C GLY A 11 65.68 38.96 37.09
N LEU A 12 65.58 37.87 37.84
CA LEU A 12 66.43 36.67 37.71
C LEU A 12 66.15 35.98 36.38
N GLY A 13 67.20 35.59 35.67
CA GLY A 13 67.13 34.68 34.54
C GLY A 13 66.82 33.25 34.99
N LEU A 14 65.94 32.59 34.25
CA LEU A 14 65.78 31.14 34.25
C LEU A 14 65.47 30.70 32.82
N SER A 15 66.47 30.05 32.23
CA SER A 15 66.42 29.36 30.95
C SER A 15 65.40 28.21 30.98
N GLY A 16 64.34 28.32 30.18
CA GLY A 16 63.44 27.21 29.87
C GLY A 16 63.74 26.66 28.48
N LEU A 17 64.22 25.42 28.42
CA LEU A 17 64.34 24.62 27.20
C LEU A 17 62.97 24.49 26.54
N SER A 18 62.80 25.08 25.36
CA SER A 18 61.69 24.78 24.46
C SER A 18 61.95 23.43 23.80
N LEU A 19 61.38 22.37 24.38
CA LEU A 19 61.10 21.14 23.64
C LEU A 19 60.09 21.50 22.55
N ALA A 20 60.59 21.59 21.31
CA ALA A 20 59.74 21.62 20.13
C ALA A 20 58.95 20.31 20.10
N GLY A 21 57.70 20.35 20.58
CA GLY A 21 56.74 19.30 20.32
C GLY A 21 56.61 19.16 18.81
N VAL A 22 56.93 17.97 18.32
CA VAL A 22 56.59 17.56 16.95
C VAL A 22 55.08 17.71 16.85
N ALA A 23 54.63 18.75 16.14
CA ALA A 23 53.25 18.85 15.71
C ALA A 23 53.00 17.63 14.82
N GLY A 24 52.36 16.60 15.39
CA GLY A 24 51.85 15.49 14.61
C GLY A 24 51.02 16.08 13.49
N ARG A 25 51.44 15.87 12.25
CA ARG A 25 50.57 16.12 11.10
C ARG A 25 49.30 15.32 11.38
N ASN A 26 48.17 16.01 11.57
CA ASN A 26 46.86 15.35 11.51
C ASN A 26 46.76 14.79 10.10
N ILE A 27 47.02 13.49 9.96
CA ILE A 27 46.77 12.77 8.73
C ILE A 27 45.26 12.60 8.70
N GLU A 28 44.58 13.46 7.94
CA GLU A 28 43.17 13.30 7.64
C GLU A 28 43.05 12.12 6.67
N VAL A 29 42.61 10.98 7.19
CA VAL A 29 42.38 9.74 6.42
C VAL A 29 40.95 9.72 5.89
N ILE A 30 40.02 10.31 6.65
CA ILE A 30 38.59 10.34 6.34
C ILE A 30 38.11 11.78 6.39
N ARG A 31 37.44 12.18 5.31
CA ARG A 31 36.70 13.44 5.22
C ARG A 31 35.21 13.17 5.35
N PHE A 32 34.54 13.95 6.18
CA PHE A 32 33.08 13.95 6.24
C PHE A 32 32.53 14.98 5.25
N HIS A 33 31.53 14.59 4.47
CA HIS A 33 30.70 15.56 3.76
C HIS A 33 29.63 16.06 4.73
N SER A 34 29.45 17.38 4.79
CA SER A 34 28.55 17.99 5.77
C SER A 34 27.11 17.49 5.54
N PRO A 35 26.49 16.81 6.52
CA PRO A 35 25.10 16.38 6.35
C PRO A 35 24.20 17.62 6.31
N GLY A 36 23.41 17.76 5.26
CA GLY A 36 22.43 18.84 5.15
C GLY A 36 21.26 18.61 6.11
N GLY A 37 20.98 19.56 7.00
CA GLY A 37 19.74 19.58 7.78
C GLY A 37 19.52 18.36 8.69
N VAL A 38 20.41 18.14 9.66
CA VAL A 38 20.25 17.06 10.66
C VAL A 38 19.11 17.39 11.63
N THR A 39 18.29 16.40 11.95
CA THR A 39 17.19 16.50 12.92
C THR A 39 17.37 15.45 13.99
N ALA A 40 17.13 15.80 15.26
CA ALA A 40 17.11 14.85 16.36
C ALA A 40 15.94 13.87 16.24
N ASP A 41 16.10 12.64 16.76
CA ASP A 41 15.12 11.55 16.66
C ASP A 41 14.75 11.16 15.21
N SER A 42 15.75 11.08 14.34
CA SER A 42 15.62 10.73 12.91
C SER A 42 16.85 9.94 12.43
N LEU A 43 16.74 9.29 11.28
CA LEU A 43 17.81 8.62 10.57
C LEU A 43 18.46 9.58 9.57
N HIS A 44 19.78 9.54 9.47
CA HIS A 44 20.54 10.31 8.48
C HIS A 44 21.66 9.46 7.90
N ASN A 45 21.98 9.64 6.62
CA ASN A 45 23.26 9.17 6.11
C ASN A 45 24.37 10.16 6.43
N ILE A 46 25.48 9.63 6.94
CA ILE A 46 26.75 10.36 7.03
C ILE A 46 27.61 9.91 5.86
N HIS A 47 27.86 10.84 4.94
CA HIS A 47 28.70 10.58 3.78
C HIS A 47 30.17 10.81 4.12
N VAL A 48 31.02 9.87 3.71
CA VAL A 48 32.46 9.90 3.98
C VAL A 48 33.27 9.68 2.70
N GLU A 49 34.43 10.32 2.64
CA GLU A 49 35.45 10.10 1.62
C GLU A 49 36.72 9.61 2.32
N PHE A 50 37.22 8.45 1.90
CA PHE A 50 38.51 7.95 2.33
C PHE A 50 39.61 8.59 1.48
N LEU A 51 40.39 9.49 2.07
CA LEU A 51 41.50 10.19 1.42
C LEU A 51 42.73 9.28 1.27
N ASP A 52 42.81 8.23 2.08
CA ASP A 52 43.80 7.16 1.96
C ASP A 52 43.11 5.86 1.49
N GLU A 53 43.24 5.57 0.21
CA GLU A 53 42.72 4.35 -0.42
C GLU A 53 43.37 3.06 0.14
N GLN A 54 44.49 3.17 0.85
CA GLN A 54 45.16 2.03 1.50
C GLN A 54 44.70 1.80 2.93
N PHE A 55 43.82 2.64 3.47
CA PHE A 55 43.33 2.50 4.83
C PHE A 55 42.61 1.16 5.03
N GLU A 56 43.11 0.39 5.99
CA GLU A 56 42.54 -0.87 6.46
C GLU A 56 42.64 -0.90 7.98
N GLY A 57 41.52 -1.14 8.65
CA GLY A 57 41.50 -1.16 10.09
C GLY A 57 40.14 -0.94 10.70
N HIS A 58 40.10 -1.00 12.03
CA HIS A 58 38.87 -0.74 12.77
C HIS A 58 38.60 0.76 12.86
N LEU A 59 37.40 1.16 12.45
CA LEU A 59 36.93 2.52 12.43
C LEU A 59 35.72 2.67 13.36
N GLN A 60 35.75 3.67 14.24
CA GLN A 60 34.65 4.02 15.14
C GLN A 60 34.21 5.46 14.86
N LEU A 61 32.94 5.65 14.56
CA LEU A 61 32.33 6.96 14.36
C LEU A 61 31.54 7.36 15.60
N VAL A 62 31.77 8.58 16.07
CA VAL A 62 31.10 9.14 17.24
C VAL A 62 30.64 10.57 16.98
N TYR A 63 29.63 11.02 17.74
CA TYR A 63 29.19 12.40 17.76
C TYR A 63 29.45 13.02 19.13
N GLY A 64 30.13 14.16 19.18
CA GLY A 64 30.51 14.81 20.43
C GLY A 64 31.03 16.23 20.23
N GLU A 65 31.45 16.87 21.32
CA GLU A 65 32.05 18.21 21.23
C GLU A 65 33.21 18.22 20.23
N CYS A 66 33.35 19.29 19.45
CA CYS A 66 34.37 19.33 18.40
C CYS A 66 35.80 19.17 18.95
N GLY A 67 36.03 19.43 20.24
CA GLY A 67 37.32 19.30 20.92
C GLY A 67 37.68 17.92 21.48
N ILE A 68 36.80 16.91 21.38
CA ILE A 68 37.08 15.59 22.00
C ILE A 68 38.36 14.95 21.48
N GLN A 69 39.05 14.25 22.38
CA GLN A 69 40.35 13.59 22.13
C GLN A 69 40.23 12.07 22.00
N GLY A 70 39.09 11.50 22.38
CA GLY A 70 38.84 10.06 22.28
C GLY A 70 37.35 9.72 22.29
N PRO A 71 36.99 8.51 21.84
CA PRO A 71 35.60 8.11 21.63
C PRO A 71 34.77 8.08 22.93
N MET A 72 35.39 7.83 24.09
CA MET A 72 34.73 7.82 25.40
C MET A 72 34.22 9.20 25.86
N GLN A 73 34.68 10.29 25.24
CA GLN A 73 34.20 11.66 25.51
C GLN A 73 33.03 12.07 24.62
N SER A 74 32.60 11.19 23.72
CA SER A 74 31.48 11.47 22.82
C SER A 74 30.16 11.50 23.59
N HIS A 75 29.16 12.16 23.01
CA HIS A 75 27.79 12.06 23.49
C HIS A 75 27.23 10.66 23.21
N HIS A 76 27.46 10.15 21.99
CA HIS A 76 27.05 8.82 21.60
C HIS A 76 27.91 8.28 20.46
N GLU A 77 28.02 6.95 20.41
CA GLU A 77 28.58 6.24 19.27
C GLU A 77 27.54 6.13 18.15
N ILE A 78 27.99 6.32 16.92
CA ILE A 78 27.18 6.17 15.71
C ILE A 78 27.30 4.73 15.23
N GLY A 79 28.53 4.23 15.13
CA GLY A 79 28.81 2.84 14.78
C GLY A 79 30.30 2.56 14.65
N SER A 80 30.61 1.27 14.56
CA SER A 80 31.98 0.77 14.45
C SER A 80 32.10 -0.40 13.47
N THR A 81 33.22 -0.49 12.75
CA THR A 81 33.47 -1.51 11.74
C THR A 81 34.93 -1.72 11.41
N PHE A 82 35.23 -2.87 10.81
CA PHE A 82 36.51 -3.10 10.17
C PHE A 82 36.43 -2.74 8.68
N VAL A 83 37.12 -1.69 8.29
CA VAL A 83 37.23 -1.25 6.89
C VAL A 83 38.31 -2.08 6.20
N LYS A 84 37.96 -2.68 5.06
CA LYS A 84 38.90 -3.37 4.16
C LYS A 84 39.26 -2.46 3.00
N ARG A 85 40.49 -2.60 2.47
CA ARG A 85 40.97 -1.79 1.34
C ARG A 85 40.08 -1.89 0.12
N GLU A 86 39.57 -3.09 -0.18
CA GLU A 86 38.77 -3.33 -1.38
C GLU A 86 37.27 -3.00 -1.19
N ALA A 87 36.87 -2.52 0.00
CA ALA A 87 35.47 -2.33 0.36
C ALA A 87 35.29 -1.17 1.36
N GLN A 88 35.82 0.01 1.03
CA GLN A 88 35.64 1.21 1.84
C GLN A 88 34.18 1.72 1.76
N PRO A 89 33.51 1.98 2.90
CA PRO A 89 32.13 2.45 2.90
C PRO A 89 32.04 3.92 2.50
N GLU A 90 31.11 4.28 1.62
CA GLU A 90 30.89 5.68 1.24
C GLU A 90 29.96 6.43 2.21
N ARG A 91 29.18 5.70 3.01
CA ARG A 91 28.27 6.28 3.99
C ARG A 91 27.99 5.38 5.18
N PHE A 92 27.55 6.01 6.27
CA PHE A 92 27.13 5.39 7.52
C PHE A 92 25.69 5.79 7.83
N VAL A 93 24.95 4.93 8.55
CA VAL A 93 23.63 5.28 9.07
C VAL A 93 23.77 5.87 10.48
N TRP A 94 23.24 7.07 10.66
CA TRP A 94 23.19 7.75 11.95
C TRP A 94 21.76 7.82 12.45
N THR A 95 21.48 7.10 13.53
CA THR A 95 20.24 7.24 14.29
C THR A 95 20.45 8.31 15.36
N THR A 96 19.92 9.51 15.17
CA THR A 96 20.11 10.62 16.11
C THR A 96 19.25 10.43 17.36
N PRO A 97 19.81 10.44 18.59
CA PRO A 97 19.02 10.48 19.82
C PRO A 97 18.11 11.73 19.91
N SER A 98 17.04 11.66 20.68
CA SER A 98 16.14 12.81 20.91
C SER A 98 16.81 13.98 21.62
N ASP A 99 17.87 13.71 22.39
CA ASP A 99 18.69 14.68 23.12
C ASP A 99 19.96 15.10 22.37
N THR A 100 20.04 14.83 21.06
CA THR A 100 21.24 15.14 20.25
C THR A 100 21.63 16.62 20.37
N PRO A 101 22.86 16.93 20.86
CA PRO A 101 23.30 18.30 21.03
C PRO A 101 23.48 19.06 19.71
N HIS A 102 23.17 20.35 19.73
CA HIS A 102 23.44 21.26 18.62
C HIS A 102 24.93 21.64 18.55
N SER A 103 25.45 21.84 17.34
CA SER A 103 26.80 22.38 17.08
C SER A 103 27.96 21.50 17.58
N HIS A 104 27.75 20.18 17.65
CA HIS A 104 28.79 19.19 17.88
C HIS A 104 29.35 18.68 16.54
N CYS A 105 30.44 17.91 16.57
CA CYS A 105 31.10 17.40 15.37
C CYS A 105 31.00 15.87 15.29
N LEU A 106 31.12 15.34 14.08
CA LEU A 106 31.42 13.93 13.83
C LEU A 106 32.92 13.71 13.96
N HIS A 107 33.29 12.59 14.55
CA HIS A 107 34.68 12.17 14.70
C HIS A 107 34.81 10.72 14.26
N ALA A 108 35.86 10.44 13.49
CA ALA A 108 36.25 9.09 13.10
C ALA A 108 37.54 8.72 13.83
N PHE A 109 37.55 7.61 14.56
CA PHE A 109 38.70 7.09 15.30
C PHE A 109 39.14 5.73 14.78
N SER A 110 40.45 5.51 14.66
CA SER A 110 41.06 4.20 14.47
C SER A 110 41.87 3.85 15.72
N GLY A 111 41.30 3.00 16.58
CA GLY A 111 41.81 2.81 17.94
C GLY A 111 41.72 4.10 18.75
N SER A 112 42.85 4.63 19.21
CA SER A 112 42.91 5.92 19.92
C SER A 112 43.29 7.11 19.01
N THR A 113 43.53 6.88 17.72
CA THR A 113 43.94 7.92 16.78
C THR A 113 42.73 8.53 16.09
N LEU A 114 42.60 9.86 16.14
CA LEU A 114 41.62 10.60 15.37
C LEU A 114 42.05 10.63 13.90
N VAL A 115 41.20 10.10 13.01
CA VAL A 115 41.49 9.93 11.58
C VAL A 115 40.57 10.78 10.68
N GLY A 116 39.55 11.43 11.24
CA GLY A 116 38.69 12.38 10.53
C GLY A 116 37.81 13.18 11.50
N ARG A 117 37.45 14.42 11.12
CA ARG A 117 36.53 15.29 11.90
C ARG A 117 35.71 16.18 10.97
N SER A 118 34.40 16.30 11.22
CA SER A 118 33.54 17.22 10.46
C SER A 118 33.60 18.66 10.97
N SER A 119 32.99 19.60 10.23
CA SER A 119 32.53 20.87 10.80
C SER A 119 31.41 20.63 11.83
N ALA A 120 31.13 21.63 12.67
CA ALA A 120 30.02 21.59 13.60
C ALA A 120 28.69 21.41 12.85
N ILE A 121 27.85 20.50 13.34
CA ILE A 121 26.59 20.12 12.72
C ILE A 121 25.46 20.87 13.41
N MET A 122 24.65 21.53 12.59
CA MET A 122 23.39 22.13 13.04
C MET A 122 22.33 21.05 13.11
N VAL A 123 21.96 20.67 14.33
CA VAL A 123 20.82 19.80 14.58
C VAL A 123 19.56 20.67 14.68
N SER A 124 18.41 20.14 14.31
CA SER A 124 17.11 20.78 14.49
C SER A 124 16.26 19.92 15.41
N SER A 125 15.41 20.54 16.23
CA SER A 125 14.40 19.81 16.97
C SER A 125 13.32 19.31 16.01
N PRO A 126 12.77 18.10 16.21
CA PRO A 126 11.69 17.61 15.37
C PRO A 126 10.50 18.57 15.43
N VAL A 127 9.95 18.91 14.26
CA VAL A 127 8.84 19.88 14.10
C VAL A 127 7.53 19.38 14.77
N LYS A 128 7.48 18.10 15.19
CA LYS A 128 6.38 17.51 15.97
C LYS A 128 6.94 16.72 17.16
N LYS A 129 6.42 16.99 18.36
CA LYS A 129 6.71 16.22 19.59
C LYS A 129 6.25 14.77 19.40
N ARG A 130 7.10 13.79 19.69
CA ARG A 130 6.72 12.37 19.70
C ARG A 130 6.08 12.01 21.05
N GLU A 131 5.02 11.21 20.99
CA GLU A 131 4.54 10.41 22.13
C GLU A 131 5.61 9.36 22.48
N SER A 132 5.67 8.92 23.73
CA SER A 132 6.83 8.21 24.28
C SER A 132 7.05 6.85 23.62
N ILE A 133 8.27 6.29 23.72
CA ILE A 133 8.58 4.93 23.23
C ILE A 133 7.67 3.87 23.89
N ALA A 134 7.17 4.11 25.10
CA ALA A 134 6.19 3.24 25.76
C ALA A 134 4.80 3.29 25.09
N ASP A 135 4.48 4.37 24.38
CA ASP A 135 3.23 4.54 23.62
C ASP A 135 3.34 3.96 22.19
N VAL A 136 4.54 3.62 21.73
CA VAL A 136 4.83 3.10 20.37
C VAL A 136 5.18 1.61 20.37
N ALA A 137 5.60 1.05 21.50
CA ALA A 137 5.98 -0.35 21.61
C ALA A 137 4.79 -1.33 21.65
N ASP A 138 3.54 -0.86 21.78
CA ASP A 138 2.41 -1.73 22.18
C ASP A 138 1.11 -1.59 21.36
N ALA A 139 1.12 -0.96 20.19
CA ALA A 139 -0.10 -0.90 19.39
C ALA A 139 0.19 -0.99 17.89
N MET A 140 0.04 -2.20 17.34
CA MET A 140 -0.64 -2.47 16.04
C MET A 140 -0.20 -1.72 14.78
N GLY A 141 0.87 -0.96 14.85
CA GLY A 141 0.80 0.34 14.25
C GLY A 141 1.42 0.38 12.87
N PRO A 142 0.72 0.90 11.85
CA PRO A 142 1.32 1.20 10.57
C PRO A 142 2.40 2.28 10.63
N TRP A 143 2.93 2.64 11.79
CA TRP A 143 4.07 3.54 11.95
C TRP A 143 5.33 2.75 11.63
N PHE A 144 5.66 2.64 10.34
CA PHE A 144 7.02 2.25 9.98
C PHE A 144 7.96 3.37 10.46
N ASP A 145 8.40 3.18 11.69
CA ASP A 145 9.35 4.00 12.39
C ASP A 145 10.73 3.50 12.01
N GLY A 146 11.33 4.15 11.02
CA GLY A 146 12.68 3.82 10.57
C GLY A 146 13.68 3.81 11.71
N VAL A 147 13.53 4.72 12.68
CA VAL A 147 14.39 4.78 13.87
C VAL A 147 14.22 3.52 14.73
N ALA A 148 13.00 3.13 15.08
CA ALA A 148 12.77 1.90 15.85
C ALA A 148 13.16 0.64 15.07
N TYR A 149 12.85 0.61 13.77
CA TYR A 149 13.24 -0.45 12.85
C TYR A 149 14.75 -0.66 12.86
N MET A 150 15.52 0.41 12.65
CA MET A 150 16.99 0.35 12.64
C MET A 150 17.56 0.01 14.02
N LYS A 151 16.98 0.55 15.12
CA LYS A 151 17.38 0.20 16.50
C LYS A 151 17.16 -1.29 16.82
N SER A 152 16.13 -1.92 16.25
CA SER A 152 15.86 -3.35 16.46
C SER A 152 16.87 -4.27 15.77
N LYS A 153 17.55 -3.79 14.73
CA LYS A 153 18.61 -4.53 14.04
C LYS A 153 19.87 -4.47 14.90
N LYS A 154 20.32 -5.62 15.42
CA LYS A 154 21.49 -5.76 16.32
C LYS A 154 22.84 -5.27 15.75
N ASN A 155 22.87 -4.76 14.52
CA ASN A 155 24.08 -4.34 13.83
C ASN A 155 23.92 -2.89 13.35
N ASN A 156 24.59 -1.94 14.02
CA ASN A 156 24.86 -0.56 13.52
C ASN A 156 25.83 -0.57 12.29
N GLN A 157 25.78 -1.62 11.48
CA GLN A 157 26.80 -1.97 10.47
C GLN A 157 26.26 -1.94 9.04
N ALA A 158 25.32 -1.05 8.73
CA ALA A 158 24.92 -0.84 7.34
C ALA A 158 26.01 -0.03 6.61
N PHE A 159 27.03 -0.73 6.12
CA PHE A 159 28.11 -0.19 5.31
C PHE A 159 27.76 -0.33 3.83
N VAL A 160 27.61 0.81 3.17
CA VAL A 160 26.97 0.93 1.85
C VAL A 160 28.01 0.90 0.72
N SER A 161 29.03 0.04 0.77
CA SER A 161 30.02 -0.03 -0.33
C SER A 161 29.49 -0.81 -1.55
N LYS A 162 28.34 -1.51 -1.45
CA LYS A 162 27.74 -2.32 -2.54
C LYS A 162 26.20 -2.34 -2.61
N ALA A 163 25.50 -1.46 -1.89
CA ALA A 163 24.04 -1.53 -1.76
C ALA A 163 23.26 -1.38 -3.09
N LYS A 164 23.77 -0.61 -4.06
CA LYS A 164 23.10 -0.42 -5.36
C LYS A 164 23.23 -1.60 -6.31
N SER A 165 24.19 -2.50 -6.07
CA SER A 165 24.35 -3.77 -6.80
C SER A 165 23.57 -4.94 -6.19
N THR A 166 22.68 -4.65 -5.23
CA THR A 166 21.85 -5.68 -4.58
C THR A 166 20.88 -6.30 -5.59
N SER A 167 20.90 -7.63 -5.66
CA SER A 167 19.99 -8.42 -6.48
C SER A 167 18.64 -8.65 -5.77
N VAL A 168 17.53 -8.29 -6.42
CA VAL A 168 16.17 -8.34 -5.82
C VAL A 168 15.21 -9.16 -6.69
N ALA A 169 14.63 -10.21 -6.12
CA ALA A 169 13.51 -10.91 -6.74
C ALA A 169 12.18 -10.27 -6.35
N ILE A 170 11.36 -9.87 -7.32
CA ILE A 170 9.99 -9.38 -7.11
C ILE A 170 9.02 -10.48 -7.51
N LEU A 171 8.28 -11.04 -6.56
CA LEU A 171 7.43 -12.21 -6.77
C LEU A 171 5.97 -11.78 -6.90
N GLY A 172 5.53 -11.58 -8.14
CA GLY A 172 4.21 -11.08 -8.52
C GLY A 172 4.29 -9.76 -9.29
N GLY A 173 3.85 -9.77 -10.54
CA GLY A 173 3.74 -8.62 -11.44
C GLY A 173 2.45 -7.81 -11.25
N GLY A 174 1.86 -7.82 -10.05
CA GLY A 174 0.74 -6.96 -9.68
C GLY A 174 1.15 -5.51 -9.43
N MET A 175 0.19 -4.63 -9.11
CA MET A 175 0.48 -3.20 -8.92
C MET A 175 1.54 -2.91 -7.85
N SER A 176 1.58 -3.67 -6.75
CA SER A 176 2.62 -3.51 -5.73
C SER A 176 4.01 -3.91 -6.24
N GLY A 177 4.12 -5.02 -6.99
CA GLY A 177 5.40 -5.46 -7.58
C GLY A 177 5.90 -4.52 -8.69
N LEU A 178 4.99 -4.07 -9.56
CA LEU A 178 5.31 -3.05 -10.58
C LEU A 178 5.75 -1.74 -9.93
N MET A 179 5.04 -1.30 -8.89
CA MET A 179 5.43 -0.11 -8.13
C MET A 179 6.81 -0.28 -7.48
N THR A 180 7.11 -1.42 -6.85
CA THR A 180 8.45 -1.68 -6.29
C THR A 180 9.54 -1.60 -7.36
N SER A 181 9.33 -2.15 -8.56
CA SER A 181 10.34 -2.02 -9.64
C SER A 181 10.61 -0.57 -10.02
N LEU A 182 9.56 0.26 -10.11
CA LEU A 182 9.68 1.70 -10.39
C LEU A 182 10.45 2.43 -9.28
N LEU A 183 10.14 2.12 -8.01
CA LEU A 183 10.81 2.74 -6.86
C LEU A 183 12.29 2.34 -6.76
N LEU A 184 12.63 1.08 -7.08
CA LEU A 184 14.03 0.63 -7.11
C LEU A 184 14.81 1.29 -8.24
N GLU A 185 14.24 1.37 -9.44
CA GLU A 185 14.84 2.08 -10.57
C GLU A 185 15.05 3.56 -10.26
N SER A 186 14.08 4.24 -9.64
CA SER A 186 14.18 5.68 -9.36
C SER A 186 15.34 6.04 -8.44
N VAL A 187 15.78 5.09 -7.61
CA VAL A 187 16.91 5.28 -6.68
C VAL A 187 18.17 4.53 -7.12
N GLY A 188 18.24 4.06 -8.37
CA GLY A 188 19.46 3.46 -8.95
C GLY A 188 19.76 2.03 -8.51
N ILE A 189 18.76 1.27 -8.06
CA ILE A 189 18.88 -0.19 -7.86
C ILE A 189 18.30 -0.86 -9.11
N HIS A 190 19.18 -1.40 -9.95
CA HIS A 190 18.81 -1.92 -11.27
C HIS A 190 18.76 -3.44 -11.36
N ASP A 191 19.41 -4.17 -10.45
CA ASP A 191 19.44 -5.64 -10.48
C ASP A 191 18.21 -6.23 -9.79
N TRP A 192 17.05 -6.07 -10.42
CA TRP A 192 15.81 -6.69 -9.97
C TRP A 192 15.16 -7.49 -11.09
N HIS A 193 14.37 -8.50 -10.72
CA HIS A 193 13.67 -9.36 -11.67
C HIS A 193 12.27 -9.70 -11.16
N ILE A 194 11.25 -9.57 -12.02
CA ILE A 194 9.86 -9.91 -11.71
C ILE A 194 9.55 -11.34 -12.17
N TYR A 195 9.02 -12.15 -11.25
CA TYR A 195 8.41 -13.44 -11.56
C TYR A 195 6.89 -13.33 -11.47
N GLU A 196 6.19 -13.54 -12.57
CA GLU A 196 4.74 -13.45 -12.65
C GLU A 196 4.14 -14.78 -13.09
N SER A 197 3.19 -15.27 -12.29
CA SER A 197 2.57 -16.59 -12.49
C SER A 197 1.68 -16.66 -13.73
N SER A 198 1.10 -15.53 -14.14
CA SER A 198 0.20 -15.43 -15.28
C SER A 198 0.91 -14.96 -16.55
N GLY A 199 0.18 -14.96 -17.66
CA GLY A 199 0.67 -14.46 -18.95
C GLY A 199 0.68 -12.94 -19.10
N ARG A 200 0.46 -12.17 -18.03
CA ARG A 200 0.42 -10.71 -18.06
C ARG A 200 0.79 -10.07 -16.72
N VAL A 201 1.16 -8.79 -16.75
CA VAL A 201 1.28 -7.97 -15.54
C VAL A 201 -0.05 -7.29 -15.18
N GLY A 202 -0.12 -6.71 -13.97
CA GLY A 202 -1.26 -5.95 -13.46
C GLY A 202 -2.07 -6.65 -12.36
N GLY A 203 -1.81 -7.92 -12.06
CA GLY A 203 -2.47 -8.65 -10.98
C GLY A 203 -4.00 -8.66 -11.17
N ARG A 204 -4.75 -8.19 -10.17
CA ARG A 204 -6.23 -8.13 -10.22
C ARG A 204 -6.79 -7.01 -11.10
N ILE A 205 -5.98 -6.11 -11.65
CA ILE A 205 -6.44 -5.20 -12.71
C ILE A 205 -6.74 -6.03 -13.95
N ARG A 206 -8.02 -6.11 -14.33
CA ARG A 206 -8.49 -6.91 -15.45
C ARG A 206 -9.60 -6.17 -16.19
N THR A 207 -9.24 -5.61 -17.33
CA THR A 207 -10.18 -5.13 -18.34
C THR A 207 -10.41 -6.25 -19.34
N LYS A 208 -11.64 -6.41 -19.83
CA LYS A 208 -11.97 -7.39 -20.87
C LYS A 208 -12.60 -6.70 -22.04
N TYR A 209 -11.91 -6.71 -23.18
CA TYR A 209 -12.43 -6.28 -24.47
C TYR A 209 -13.12 -7.49 -25.11
N LEU A 210 -14.43 -7.39 -25.34
CA LEU A 210 -15.24 -8.49 -25.86
C LEU A 210 -15.20 -8.51 -27.39
N ASN A 211 -15.44 -9.67 -27.99
CA ASN A 211 -15.49 -9.85 -29.44
C ASN A 211 -14.19 -9.41 -30.16
N ASP A 212 -13.02 -9.71 -29.56
CA ASP A 212 -11.68 -9.39 -30.08
C ASP A 212 -11.48 -7.91 -30.44
N THR A 213 -12.18 -7.03 -29.72
CA THR A 213 -12.13 -5.59 -29.96
C THR A 213 -10.89 -4.94 -29.37
N THR A 214 -10.53 -3.78 -29.94
CA THR A 214 -9.46 -2.93 -29.43
C THR A 214 -9.98 -1.93 -28.40
N PRO A 215 -9.09 -1.30 -27.62
CA PRO A 215 -9.51 -0.31 -26.62
C PRO A 215 -10.26 0.89 -27.20
N ASP A 216 -9.95 1.31 -28.43
CA ASP A 216 -10.62 2.42 -29.13
C ASP A 216 -12.08 2.11 -29.53
N GLN A 217 -12.48 0.85 -29.49
CA GLN A 217 -13.85 0.44 -29.82
C GLN A 217 -14.78 0.44 -28.59
N TYR A 218 -14.26 0.65 -27.38
CA TYR A 218 -15.04 0.80 -26.14
C TYR A 218 -16.01 -0.35 -25.84
N GLN A 219 -15.77 -1.54 -26.38
CA GLN A 219 -16.55 -2.76 -26.13
C GLN A 219 -15.90 -3.57 -25.01
N TYR A 220 -15.71 -2.93 -23.85
CA TYR A 220 -15.05 -3.55 -22.71
C TYR A 220 -15.80 -3.37 -21.41
N GLN A 221 -15.43 -4.18 -20.41
CA GLN A 221 -15.81 -3.96 -19.03
C GLN A 221 -14.69 -4.35 -18.05
N GLU A 222 -14.74 -3.74 -16.87
CA GLU A 222 -13.81 -3.99 -15.77
C GLU A 222 -14.22 -5.22 -14.94
N MET A 223 -13.46 -6.29 -15.10
CA MET A 223 -13.59 -7.54 -14.34
C MET A 223 -12.78 -7.51 -13.04
N GLY A 224 -11.89 -6.51 -12.88
CA GLY A 224 -11.17 -6.19 -11.66
C GLY A 224 -11.69 -4.91 -10.96
N PRO A 225 -10.83 -4.05 -10.40
CA PRO A 225 -11.22 -2.71 -9.94
C PRO A 225 -11.77 -1.88 -11.10
N MET A 226 -12.58 -0.87 -10.81
CA MET A 226 -13.31 -0.13 -11.86
C MET A 226 -13.28 1.40 -11.76
N ARG A 227 -12.91 1.96 -10.60
CA ARG A 227 -13.02 3.40 -10.32
C ARG A 227 -12.22 3.82 -9.10
N PHE A 228 -12.07 5.13 -8.94
CA PHE A 228 -11.34 5.80 -7.87
C PHE A 228 -12.20 6.95 -7.29
N PRO A 229 -12.39 7.02 -5.96
CA PRO A 229 -13.03 8.16 -5.34
C PRO A 229 -12.10 9.38 -5.38
N VAL A 230 -12.66 10.58 -5.52
CA VAL A 230 -11.89 11.84 -5.64
C VAL A 230 -12.24 12.81 -4.53
N SER A 231 -13.52 13.12 -4.37
CA SER A 231 -13.98 14.11 -3.39
C SER A 231 -15.42 13.87 -2.98
N ILE A 232 -15.77 14.35 -1.79
CA ILE A 232 -17.12 14.38 -1.23
C ILE A 232 -17.58 15.84 -1.25
N THR A 233 -18.75 16.12 -1.84
CA THR A 233 -19.36 17.45 -1.82
C THR A 233 -20.68 17.37 -1.07
N TYR A 234 -20.78 18.09 0.06
CA TYR A 234 -21.98 18.07 0.89
C TYR A 234 -23.07 18.95 0.27
N ALA A 235 -24.26 18.40 0.06
CA ALA A 235 -25.35 19.09 -0.63
C ALA A 235 -25.91 20.30 0.14
N ASP A 236 -25.84 20.28 1.47
CA ASP A 236 -26.38 21.33 2.35
C ASP A 236 -25.43 22.51 2.54
N THR A 237 -24.11 22.27 2.57
CA THR A 237 -23.11 23.35 2.76
C THR A 237 -22.35 23.71 1.49
N ASN A 238 -22.40 22.87 0.46
CA ASN A 238 -21.55 22.94 -0.73
C ASN A 238 -20.03 22.85 -0.43
N GLU A 239 -19.64 22.44 0.78
CA GLU A 239 -18.26 22.16 1.14
C GLU A 239 -17.77 20.93 0.37
N THR A 240 -16.56 21.01 -0.19
CA THR A 240 -15.91 19.88 -0.86
C THR A 240 -14.70 19.41 -0.07
N LEU A 241 -14.69 18.13 0.27
CA LEU A 241 -13.65 17.42 0.97
C LEU A 241 -12.91 16.50 -0.01
N GLU A 242 -11.61 16.73 -0.15
CA GLU A 242 -10.74 15.95 -1.04
C GLU A 242 -10.26 14.66 -0.35
N ILE A 243 -10.46 13.52 -1.00
CA ILE A 243 -9.94 12.23 -0.54
C ILE A 243 -8.47 12.14 -0.96
N GLN A 244 -7.56 12.05 0.01
CA GLN A 244 -6.12 12.19 -0.23
C GLN A 244 -5.46 10.90 -0.71
N ASP A 245 -5.89 9.74 -0.21
CA ASP A 245 -5.23 8.44 -0.42
C ASP A 245 -5.08 8.06 -1.90
N HIS A 246 -6.15 8.19 -2.67
CA HIS A 246 -6.16 7.83 -4.08
C HIS A 246 -5.32 8.76 -4.97
N ARG A 247 -4.82 9.89 -4.44
CA ARG A 247 -3.93 10.80 -5.19
C ARG A 247 -2.64 10.13 -5.63
N MET A 248 -2.15 9.14 -4.89
CA MET A 248 -0.98 8.35 -5.28
C MET A 248 -1.21 7.62 -6.62
N VAL A 249 -2.43 7.17 -6.91
CA VAL A 249 -2.77 6.52 -8.18
C VAL A 249 -2.74 7.53 -9.34
N PHE A 250 -3.23 8.75 -9.10
CA PHE A 250 -3.21 9.82 -10.10
C PHE A 250 -1.77 10.28 -10.40
N GLN A 251 -0.96 10.47 -9.35
CA GLN A 251 0.46 10.77 -9.50
C GLN A 251 1.21 9.67 -10.26
N LEU A 252 0.92 8.39 -9.98
CA LEU A 252 1.55 7.28 -10.69
C LEU A 252 1.27 7.33 -12.19
N ALA A 253 0.02 7.61 -12.58
CA ALA A 253 -0.32 7.78 -13.99
C ALA A 253 0.46 8.92 -14.65
N ASP A 254 0.60 10.07 -13.97
CA ASP A 254 1.38 11.20 -14.48
C ASP A 254 2.86 10.82 -14.68
N VAL A 255 3.44 10.10 -13.71
CA VAL A 255 4.82 9.59 -13.81
C VAL A 255 4.98 8.65 -15.01
N LEU A 256 4.08 7.67 -15.17
CA LEU A 256 4.14 6.71 -16.28
C LEU A 256 3.91 7.40 -17.64
N ASN A 257 2.99 8.36 -17.71
CA ASN A 257 2.76 9.14 -18.92
C ASN A 257 4.03 9.90 -19.32
N ASN A 258 4.72 10.53 -18.35
CA ASN A 258 5.99 11.22 -18.59
C ASN A 258 7.10 10.27 -19.03
N MET A 259 7.26 9.12 -18.35
CA MET A 259 8.26 8.09 -18.69
C MET A 259 8.05 7.54 -20.10
N ASN A 260 6.80 7.38 -20.51
CA ASN A 260 6.41 6.96 -21.85
C ASN A 260 6.30 8.13 -22.84
N LYS A 261 6.78 9.34 -22.52
CA LYS A 261 6.77 10.52 -23.41
C LYS A 261 5.39 10.85 -23.98
N HIS A 262 4.33 10.51 -23.24
CA HIS A 262 2.94 10.63 -23.66
C HIS A 262 2.60 9.88 -24.97
N GLU A 263 3.27 8.75 -25.25
CA GLU A 263 2.91 7.87 -26.38
C GLU A 263 1.44 7.43 -26.28
N PRO A 264 0.59 7.68 -27.29
CA PRO A 264 -0.87 7.53 -27.20
C PRO A 264 -1.36 6.15 -26.72
N ASP A 265 -0.70 5.07 -27.15
CA ASP A 265 -1.10 3.69 -26.84
C ASP A 265 -0.77 3.26 -25.39
N LEU A 266 0.04 4.05 -24.70
CA LEU A 266 0.51 3.82 -23.33
C LEU A 266 -0.05 4.85 -22.34
N GLN A 267 -0.85 5.80 -22.81
CA GLN A 267 -1.38 6.84 -21.94
C GLN A 267 -2.39 6.29 -20.93
N VAL A 268 -2.23 6.73 -19.69
CA VAL A 268 -3.18 6.52 -18.60
C VAL A 268 -3.98 7.80 -18.42
N ASN A 269 -5.16 7.86 -19.04
CA ASN A 269 -6.03 9.03 -19.02
C ASN A 269 -7.23 8.81 -18.09
N PHE A 270 -7.36 9.65 -17.06
CA PHE A 270 -8.53 9.60 -16.19
C PHE A 270 -9.72 10.33 -16.78
N ILE A 271 -10.87 9.67 -16.77
CA ILE A 271 -12.17 10.23 -17.16
C ILE A 271 -13.16 10.16 -15.98
N PRO A 272 -14.22 10.99 -15.98
CA PRO A 272 -15.26 10.90 -14.95
C PRO A 272 -15.89 9.50 -14.90
N PHE A 273 -16.21 9.04 -13.69
CA PHE A 273 -17.04 7.85 -13.48
C PHE A 273 -18.36 8.27 -12.84
N ILE A 274 -19.49 7.79 -13.39
CA ILE A 274 -20.83 8.05 -12.84
C ILE A 274 -21.14 6.91 -11.87
N GLN A 275 -21.13 7.23 -10.58
CA GLN A 275 -21.41 6.25 -9.52
C GLN A 275 -22.89 5.92 -9.40
N ASN A 276 -23.73 6.96 -9.42
CA ASN A 276 -25.16 6.87 -9.21
C ASN A 276 -25.90 7.49 -10.40
N SER A 277 -26.95 6.83 -10.86
CA SER A 277 -27.83 7.31 -11.93
C SER A 277 -29.26 6.92 -11.60
N PRO A 278 -30.26 7.79 -11.85
CA PRO A 278 -31.65 7.57 -11.41
C PRO A 278 -32.30 6.33 -12.01
N ASN A 279 -31.92 5.95 -13.23
CA ASN A 279 -32.62 4.93 -14.01
C ASN A 279 -31.97 3.54 -13.95
N VAL A 280 -30.92 3.36 -13.13
CA VAL A 280 -30.35 2.04 -12.83
C VAL A 280 -31.38 1.15 -12.10
N PRO A 281 -31.30 -0.19 -12.24
CA PRO A 281 -32.20 -1.08 -11.49
C PRO A 281 -31.99 -0.92 -9.98
N ALA A 282 -33.07 -1.13 -9.22
CA ALA A 282 -33.03 -1.11 -7.77
C ALA A 282 -33.71 -2.36 -7.21
N ALA A 283 -33.07 -2.97 -6.21
CA ALA A 283 -33.64 -4.08 -5.46
C ALA A 283 -34.98 -3.66 -4.81
N SER A 284 -35.99 -4.50 -4.97
CA SER A 284 -37.36 -4.25 -4.51
C SER A 284 -37.89 -5.36 -3.60
N GLY A 285 -37.04 -6.29 -3.19
CA GLY A 285 -37.41 -7.42 -2.33
C GLY A 285 -38.37 -8.39 -3.01
N GLY A 286 -38.26 -8.55 -4.32
CA GLY A 286 -39.10 -9.44 -5.14
C GLY A 286 -40.32 -8.76 -5.76
N ASN A 287 -40.68 -7.56 -5.32
CA ASN A 287 -41.75 -6.78 -5.96
C ASN A 287 -41.34 -6.37 -7.38
N ARG A 288 -42.30 -6.24 -8.28
CA ARG A 288 -42.06 -5.81 -9.67
C ARG A 288 -43.06 -4.73 -10.04
N LEU A 289 -42.72 -3.93 -11.06
CA LEU A 289 -43.65 -2.99 -11.67
C LEU A 289 -44.84 -3.75 -12.30
N PRO A 290 -45.97 -3.08 -12.61
CA PRO A 290 -47.13 -3.73 -13.24
C PRO A 290 -46.82 -4.44 -14.57
N ASN A 291 -45.77 -4.01 -15.27
CA ASN A 291 -45.27 -4.64 -16.49
C ASN A 291 -44.29 -5.80 -16.24
N GLY A 292 -44.12 -6.22 -14.98
CA GLY A 292 -43.21 -7.30 -14.57
C GLY A 292 -41.74 -6.90 -14.42
N ARG A 293 -41.35 -5.66 -14.74
CA ARG A 293 -39.94 -5.23 -14.68
C ARG A 293 -39.46 -4.92 -13.27
N ILE A 294 -38.16 -5.04 -13.07
CA ILE A 294 -37.45 -4.53 -11.88
C ILE A 294 -37.53 -3.00 -11.90
N PRO A 295 -37.92 -2.35 -10.78
CA PRO A 295 -38.02 -0.90 -10.74
C PRO A 295 -36.64 -0.22 -10.80
N SER A 296 -36.62 1.03 -11.23
CA SER A 296 -35.41 1.87 -11.15
C SER A 296 -35.22 2.51 -9.77
N ALA A 297 -34.01 2.99 -9.51
CA ALA A 297 -33.71 3.74 -8.29
C ALA A 297 -34.61 4.97 -8.10
N ALA A 298 -34.89 5.73 -9.16
CA ALA A 298 -35.80 6.87 -9.11
C ALA A 298 -37.26 6.47 -8.82
N GLN A 299 -37.71 5.35 -9.38
CA GLN A 299 -39.06 4.84 -9.11
C GLN A 299 -39.20 4.39 -7.64
N VAL A 300 -38.19 3.70 -7.11
CA VAL A 300 -38.13 3.34 -5.69
C VAL A 300 -38.08 4.59 -4.80
N ALA A 301 -37.29 5.60 -5.16
CA ALA A 301 -37.23 6.86 -4.41
C ALA A 301 -38.56 7.62 -4.43
N ALA A 302 -39.29 7.58 -5.55
CA ALA A 302 -40.61 8.20 -5.68
C ALA A 302 -41.72 7.40 -4.98
N ASN A 303 -41.56 6.09 -4.83
CA ASN A 303 -42.53 5.22 -4.19
C ASN A 303 -41.85 4.09 -3.39
N SER A 304 -41.64 4.33 -2.09
CA SER A 304 -41.02 3.37 -1.18
C SER A 304 -41.83 2.08 -1.00
N SER A 305 -43.15 2.07 -1.30
CA SER A 305 -43.96 0.85 -1.25
C SER A 305 -43.58 -0.21 -2.29
N LEU A 306 -42.77 0.17 -3.30
CA LEU A 306 -42.20 -0.78 -4.24
C LEU A 306 -41.19 -1.72 -3.59
N VAL A 307 -40.60 -1.34 -2.45
CA VAL A 307 -39.59 -2.16 -1.77
C VAL A 307 -40.26 -3.00 -0.70
N TYR A 308 -40.20 -4.31 -0.86
CA TYR A 308 -40.43 -5.21 0.25
C TYR A 308 -39.20 -5.22 1.16
N LYS A 309 -39.39 -4.78 2.41
CA LYS A 309 -38.45 -4.99 3.50
C LYS A 309 -39.10 -5.96 4.48
N ALA A 310 -38.43 -7.07 4.79
CA ALA A 310 -38.88 -7.94 5.85
C ALA A 310 -38.97 -7.13 7.15
N VAL A 311 -40.07 -7.28 7.90
CA VAL A 311 -40.26 -6.54 9.14
C VAL A 311 -39.42 -7.17 10.25
N SER A 312 -38.70 -6.35 11.02
CA SER A 312 -37.98 -6.81 12.21
C SER A 312 -38.95 -7.50 13.18
N SER A 313 -38.49 -8.52 13.90
CA SER A 313 -39.25 -9.07 15.03
C SER A 313 -39.55 -8.02 16.12
N ASN A 314 -38.74 -6.95 16.17
CA ASN A 314 -38.96 -5.78 17.02
C ASN A 314 -38.36 -4.53 16.34
N GLU A 315 -39.19 -3.72 15.69
CA GLU A 315 -38.74 -2.53 14.94
C GLU A 315 -38.09 -1.47 15.83
N THR A 316 -38.64 -1.25 17.03
CA THR A 316 -38.06 -0.28 17.98
C THR A 316 -36.67 -0.71 18.40
N ALA A 317 -36.49 -1.99 18.76
CA ALA A 317 -35.17 -2.50 19.15
C ALA A 317 -34.19 -2.51 17.98
N ALA A 318 -34.65 -2.71 16.74
CA ALA A 318 -33.79 -2.63 15.56
C ALA A 318 -33.27 -1.21 15.33
N ALA A 319 -34.14 -0.20 15.40
CA ALA A 319 -33.74 1.20 15.29
C ALA A 319 -32.82 1.63 16.44
N GLU A 320 -33.05 1.14 17.66
CA GLU A 320 -32.16 1.35 18.80
C GLU A 320 -30.79 0.71 18.57
N ALA A 321 -30.73 -0.49 18.00
CA ALA A 321 -29.49 -1.19 17.68
C ALA A 321 -28.69 -0.47 16.59
N GLU A 322 -29.34 -0.05 15.50
CA GLU A 322 -28.74 0.79 14.45
C GLU A 322 -28.16 2.07 15.07
N SER A 323 -28.94 2.79 15.89
CA SER A 323 -28.46 4.01 16.56
C SER A 323 -27.32 3.74 17.54
N ALA A 324 -27.33 2.62 18.26
CA ALA A 324 -26.23 2.24 19.15
C ALA A 324 -24.91 2.07 18.38
N PHE A 325 -24.96 1.42 17.21
CA PHE A 325 -23.79 1.26 16.37
C PHE A 325 -23.30 2.59 15.78
N GLU A 326 -24.21 3.42 15.25
CA GLU A 326 -23.86 4.75 14.73
C GLU A 326 -23.23 5.65 15.80
N ASN A 327 -23.74 5.60 17.03
CA ASN A 327 -23.20 6.36 18.15
C ASN A 327 -21.81 5.87 18.57
N TYR A 328 -21.56 4.56 18.51
CA TYR A 328 -20.25 3.98 18.83
C TYR A 328 -19.19 4.34 17.79
N THR A 329 -19.55 4.24 16.51
CA THR A 329 -18.62 4.47 15.39
C THR A 329 -18.45 5.94 15.03
N THR A 330 -19.44 6.77 15.35
CA THR A 330 -19.54 8.17 14.90
C THR A 330 -19.42 8.32 13.38
N ILE A 331 -19.79 7.30 12.62
CA ILE A 331 -19.54 7.22 11.17
C ILE A 331 -20.22 8.34 10.38
N ASN A 332 -21.41 8.76 10.85
CA ASN A 332 -22.16 9.87 10.28
C ASN A 332 -21.63 11.26 10.69
N ASN A 333 -20.60 11.32 11.55
CA ASN A 333 -19.97 12.56 11.95
C ASN A 333 -19.03 13.08 10.86
N ARG A 334 -19.30 14.30 10.38
CA ARG A 334 -18.48 14.97 9.36
C ARG A 334 -17.01 15.09 9.74
N GLU A 335 -16.69 15.23 11.03
CA GLU A 335 -15.31 15.32 11.48
C GLU A 335 -14.59 13.96 11.35
N THR A 336 -15.29 12.85 11.62
CA THR A 336 -14.77 11.49 11.39
C THR A 336 -14.50 11.26 9.91
N ILE A 337 -15.47 11.58 9.05
CA ILE A 337 -15.32 11.51 7.58
C ILE A 337 -14.15 12.39 7.11
N ARG A 338 -14.03 13.63 7.61
CA ARG A 338 -12.95 14.55 7.30
C ARG A 338 -11.59 13.99 7.69
N LYS A 339 -11.46 13.41 8.89
CA LYS A 339 -10.21 12.78 9.35
C LYS A 339 -9.79 11.62 8.43
N ILE A 340 -10.71 10.71 8.13
CA ILE A 340 -10.45 9.56 7.25
C ILE A 340 -10.05 10.03 5.84
N ALA A 341 -10.81 10.96 5.23
CA ALA A 341 -10.55 11.43 3.88
C ALA A 341 -9.23 12.22 3.74
N THR A 342 -8.83 12.97 4.77
CA THR A 342 -7.63 13.83 4.73
C THR A 342 -6.36 13.11 5.16
N ASN A 343 -6.46 12.19 6.12
CA ASN A 343 -5.34 11.44 6.66
C ASN A 343 -5.81 10.08 7.19
N MET A 344 -6.05 9.15 6.26
CA MET A 344 -6.48 7.78 6.53
C MET A 344 -5.60 7.09 7.56
N TYR A 345 -4.31 7.36 7.55
CA TYR A 345 -3.38 6.79 8.49
C TYR A 345 -3.61 7.25 9.94
N GLN A 346 -3.78 8.55 10.16
CA GLN A 346 -4.14 9.05 11.49
C GLN A 346 -5.49 8.52 11.94
N ALA A 347 -6.43 8.39 11.01
CA ALA A 347 -7.73 7.79 11.30
C ALA A 347 -7.61 6.30 11.65
N HIS A 348 -6.75 5.54 10.97
CA HIS A 348 -6.47 4.15 11.29
C HIS A 348 -5.87 4.01 12.70
N LYS A 349 -4.92 4.87 13.08
CA LYS A 349 -4.40 4.92 14.46
C LYS A 349 -5.51 5.06 15.48
N GLN A 350 -6.35 6.06 15.27
CA GLN A 350 -7.42 6.38 16.18
C GLN A 350 -8.39 5.20 16.25
N ALA A 351 -8.68 4.55 15.12
CA ALA A 351 -9.52 3.36 15.09
C ALA A 351 -8.94 2.17 15.86
N VAL A 352 -7.61 2.00 15.88
CA VAL A 352 -6.94 1.02 16.75
C VAL A 352 -7.15 1.39 18.22
N GLU A 353 -6.84 2.62 18.60
CA GLU A 353 -6.95 3.10 19.99
C GLU A 353 -8.40 3.05 20.50
N ASP A 354 -9.37 3.29 19.63
CA ASP A 354 -10.80 3.26 19.93
C ASP A 354 -11.38 1.83 19.90
N GLY A 355 -10.58 0.82 19.54
CA GLY A 355 -10.97 -0.59 19.54
C GLY A 355 -11.85 -1.01 18.35
N MET A 356 -11.79 -0.31 17.22
CA MET A 356 -12.57 -0.61 16.00
C MET A 356 -12.18 -1.93 15.30
N PHE A 357 -11.15 -2.62 15.80
CA PHE A 357 -10.74 -3.95 15.36
C PHE A 357 -11.22 -5.09 16.28
N HIS A 358 -11.73 -4.75 17.46
CA HIS A 358 -12.17 -5.73 18.47
C HIS A 358 -13.52 -6.36 18.12
N TRP A 359 -14.30 -5.69 17.26
CA TRP A 359 -15.67 -6.10 16.95
C TRP A 359 -15.94 -5.98 15.46
N SER A 360 -16.78 -6.87 14.96
CA SER A 360 -17.67 -6.56 13.83
C SER A 360 -18.89 -5.82 14.34
N GLU A 361 -19.67 -5.22 13.45
CA GLU A 361 -20.96 -4.63 13.83
C GLU A 361 -21.84 -5.65 14.56
N ALA A 362 -21.99 -6.86 13.99
CA ALA A 362 -22.75 -7.94 14.61
C ALA A 362 -22.17 -8.36 15.96
N GLY A 363 -20.84 -8.46 16.08
CA GLY A 363 -20.17 -8.77 17.34
C GLY A 363 -20.41 -7.72 18.42
N TYR A 364 -20.33 -6.43 18.06
CA TYR A 364 -20.59 -5.32 18.96
C TYR A 364 -22.04 -5.33 19.46
N LEU A 365 -23.01 -5.40 18.55
CA LEU A 365 -24.43 -5.44 18.90
C LEU A 365 -24.76 -6.65 19.77
N LYS A 366 -24.20 -7.81 19.44
CA LYS A 366 -24.49 -9.05 20.17
C LYS A 366 -23.88 -9.08 21.57
N TYR A 367 -22.58 -8.80 21.66
CA TYR A 367 -21.80 -9.08 22.86
C TYR A 367 -21.56 -7.86 23.73
N ALA A 368 -21.39 -6.67 23.14
CA ALA A 368 -21.20 -5.44 23.90
C ALA A 368 -22.53 -4.80 24.29
N MET A 369 -23.50 -4.77 23.36
CA MET A 369 -24.82 -4.16 23.60
C MET A 369 -25.87 -5.15 24.12
N GLY A 370 -25.65 -6.46 23.98
CA GLY A 370 -26.51 -7.50 24.55
C GLY A 370 -27.80 -7.77 23.77
N TYR A 371 -27.88 -7.36 22.49
CA TYR A 371 -29.03 -7.66 21.64
C TYR A 371 -29.15 -9.18 21.37
N ASP A 372 -30.36 -9.67 21.07
CA ASP A 372 -30.55 -11.09 20.74
C ASP A 372 -30.02 -11.42 19.34
N ALA A 373 -29.78 -12.70 19.06
CA ALA A 373 -29.10 -13.10 17.82
C ALA A 373 -29.93 -12.83 16.57
N ASN A 374 -31.26 -12.92 16.65
CA ASN A 374 -32.13 -12.68 15.51
C ASN A 374 -32.18 -11.19 15.17
N LEU A 375 -32.26 -10.34 16.20
CA LEU A 375 -32.21 -8.89 16.01
C LEU A 375 -30.85 -8.41 15.49
N THR A 376 -29.75 -8.95 16.04
CA THR A 376 -28.40 -8.64 15.55
C THR A 376 -28.23 -9.01 14.08
N ASP A 377 -28.63 -10.23 13.68
CA ASP A 377 -28.55 -10.67 12.29
C ASP A 377 -29.44 -9.81 11.38
N TYR A 378 -30.62 -9.41 11.84
CA TYR A 378 -31.49 -8.52 11.09
C TYR A 378 -30.85 -7.14 10.80
N VAL A 379 -30.12 -6.58 11.76
CA VAL A 379 -29.49 -5.25 11.63
C VAL A 379 -28.15 -5.32 10.89
N ALA A 380 -27.27 -6.22 11.34
CA ALA A 380 -25.87 -6.25 10.95
C ALA A 380 -25.48 -7.48 10.11
N ASN A 381 -26.45 -8.34 9.77
CA ASN A 381 -26.21 -9.70 9.27
C ASN A 381 -25.33 -10.52 10.22
N SER A 382 -24.78 -11.62 9.71
CA SER A 382 -23.81 -12.45 10.41
C SER A 382 -22.36 -12.03 10.07
N ASP A 383 -22.10 -10.73 9.85
CA ASP A 383 -20.77 -10.28 9.44
C ASP A 383 -19.73 -10.40 10.57
N ASN A 384 -18.49 -10.71 10.19
CA ASN A 384 -17.36 -10.88 11.08
C ASN A 384 -16.10 -10.17 10.59
N PHE A 385 -16.24 -9.09 9.82
CA PHE A 385 -15.15 -8.17 9.49
C PHE A 385 -15.04 -7.06 10.55
N PRO A 386 -13.83 -6.52 10.81
CA PRO A 386 -13.66 -5.43 11.76
C PRO A 386 -14.38 -4.15 11.30
N ILE A 387 -14.94 -3.40 12.23
CA ILE A 387 -15.65 -2.12 11.99
C ILE A 387 -14.82 -1.14 11.15
N TRP A 388 -13.50 -1.12 11.33
CA TRP A 388 -12.59 -0.31 10.50
C TRP A 388 -12.82 -0.47 9.00
N GLY A 389 -13.09 -1.70 8.53
CA GLY A 389 -13.40 -2.00 7.14
C GLY A 389 -14.55 -1.15 6.60
N GLY A 390 -15.66 -1.13 7.34
CA GLY A 390 -16.83 -0.32 7.01
C GLY A 390 -16.55 1.17 7.09
N LEU A 391 -15.79 1.63 8.10
CA LEU A 391 -15.49 3.06 8.28
C LEU A 391 -14.81 3.70 7.06
N TYR A 392 -13.73 3.09 6.55
CA TYR A 392 -13.02 3.70 5.41
C TYR A 392 -13.77 3.51 4.10
N ASP A 393 -14.45 2.37 3.91
CA ASP A 393 -15.26 2.14 2.72
C ASP A 393 -16.43 3.12 2.65
N ASP A 394 -17.14 3.37 3.75
CA ASP A 394 -18.25 4.35 3.77
C ASP A 394 -17.78 5.76 3.40
N VAL A 395 -16.58 6.15 3.82
CA VAL A 395 -15.98 7.44 3.39
C VAL A 395 -15.66 7.44 1.90
N TYR A 396 -15.10 6.36 1.36
CA TYR A 396 -14.85 6.25 -0.07
C TYR A 396 -16.14 6.23 -0.90
N PHE A 397 -17.14 5.48 -0.46
CA PHE A 397 -18.43 5.36 -1.13
C PHE A 397 -19.33 6.61 -0.97
N ALA A 398 -19.06 7.47 0.02
CA ALA A 398 -19.65 8.80 0.14
C ALA A 398 -19.14 9.79 -0.92
N ALA A 399 -18.12 9.45 -1.71
CA ALA A 399 -17.59 10.34 -2.75
C ALA A 399 -18.69 10.74 -3.76
N THR A 400 -18.78 12.03 -4.04
CA THR A 400 -19.68 12.60 -5.05
C THR A 400 -18.97 12.75 -6.40
N LYS A 401 -17.64 12.70 -6.41
CA LYS A 401 -16.81 12.73 -7.61
C LYS A 401 -15.94 11.49 -7.68
N TRP A 402 -16.02 10.81 -8.83
CA TRP A 402 -15.26 9.60 -9.12
C TRP A 402 -14.54 9.73 -10.46
N ARG A 403 -13.47 8.94 -10.62
CA ARG A 403 -12.75 8.78 -11.88
C ARG A 403 -12.60 7.30 -12.22
N THR A 404 -12.47 7.01 -13.51
CA THR A 404 -12.00 5.73 -14.05
C THR A 404 -10.93 6.01 -15.10
N ILE A 405 -10.35 4.98 -15.71
CA ILE A 405 -9.32 5.13 -16.76
C ILE A 405 -9.96 4.88 -18.12
N ASP A 406 -9.76 5.84 -19.03
CA ASP A 406 -10.22 5.75 -20.41
C ASP A 406 -9.64 4.50 -21.09
N LYS A 407 -10.47 3.85 -21.91
CA LYS A 407 -10.11 2.61 -22.62
C LYS A 407 -9.71 1.43 -21.73
N GLY A 408 -9.91 1.53 -20.41
CA GLY A 408 -9.77 0.42 -19.47
C GLY A 408 -8.68 0.62 -18.41
N LEU A 409 -8.91 0.13 -17.19
CA LEU A 409 -7.90 0.18 -16.12
C LEU A 409 -6.64 -0.61 -16.47
N GLU A 410 -6.70 -1.58 -17.40
CA GLU A 410 -5.53 -2.29 -17.92
C GLU A 410 -4.54 -1.36 -18.67
N SER A 411 -4.92 -0.12 -19.00
CA SER A 411 -3.97 0.91 -19.47
C SER A 411 -2.88 1.22 -18.41
N LEU A 412 -3.20 1.13 -17.12
CA LEU A 412 -2.23 1.38 -16.05
C LEU A 412 -1.06 0.37 -16.03
N PRO A 413 -1.28 -0.96 -15.92
CA PRO A 413 -0.19 -1.93 -16.02
C PRO A 413 0.44 -2.00 -17.43
N ARG A 414 -0.31 -1.66 -18.49
CA ARG A 414 0.24 -1.55 -19.84
C ARG A 414 1.31 -0.45 -19.93
N ALA A 415 1.09 0.69 -19.28
CA ALA A 415 2.07 1.78 -19.23
C ALA A 415 3.36 1.41 -18.46
N PHE A 416 3.32 0.43 -17.56
CA PHE A 416 4.52 -0.12 -16.94
C PHE A 416 5.31 -1.05 -17.87
N TYR A 417 4.61 -1.80 -18.73
CA TYR A 417 5.19 -2.95 -19.43
C TYR A 417 6.49 -2.65 -20.19
N PRO A 418 6.62 -1.54 -20.95
CA PRO A 418 7.88 -1.21 -21.65
C PRO A 418 9.09 -1.06 -20.71
N HIS A 419 8.86 -0.70 -19.45
CA HIS A 419 9.92 -0.47 -18.47
C HIS A 419 10.33 -1.73 -17.71
N VAL A 420 9.53 -2.80 -17.79
CA VAL A 420 9.77 -4.04 -17.03
C VAL A 420 9.91 -5.29 -17.91
N ALA A 421 9.60 -5.19 -19.21
CA ALA A 421 9.53 -6.35 -20.11
C ALA A 421 10.81 -7.19 -20.14
N GLU A 422 11.99 -6.56 -20.19
CA GLU A 422 13.28 -7.25 -20.24
C GLU A 422 13.69 -7.89 -18.89
N LYS A 423 13.02 -7.49 -17.80
CA LYS A 423 13.28 -7.93 -16.43
C LYS A 423 12.10 -8.71 -15.83
N THR A 424 11.23 -9.26 -16.67
CA THR A 424 10.04 -10.00 -16.24
C THR A 424 9.98 -11.38 -16.90
N THR A 425 9.75 -12.41 -16.09
CA THR A 425 9.37 -13.75 -16.58
C THR A 425 7.91 -14.00 -16.29
N LEU A 426 7.10 -14.03 -17.36
CA LEU A 426 5.68 -14.41 -17.32
C LEU A 426 5.53 -15.93 -17.29
N ASN A 427 4.35 -16.42 -16.89
CA ASN A 427 4.03 -17.84 -16.75
C ASN A 427 5.01 -18.60 -15.84
N ARG A 428 5.56 -17.94 -14.82
CA ARG A 428 6.48 -18.53 -13.85
C ARG A 428 5.81 -18.59 -12.49
N THR A 429 5.29 -19.76 -12.15
CA THR A 429 4.69 -19.98 -10.82
C THR A 429 5.80 -20.30 -9.83
N VAL A 430 6.08 -19.34 -8.95
CA VAL A 430 6.91 -19.57 -7.77
C VAL A 430 6.15 -20.48 -6.80
N GLU A 431 6.86 -21.41 -6.20
CA GLU A 431 6.32 -22.40 -5.25
C GLU A 431 7.09 -22.41 -3.93
N GLY A 432 8.14 -21.60 -3.76
CA GLY A 432 8.92 -21.62 -2.54
C GLY A 432 10.02 -20.58 -2.45
N LEU A 433 10.47 -20.38 -1.21
CA LEU A 433 11.64 -19.59 -0.86
C LEU A 433 12.55 -20.39 0.07
N ILE A 434 13.85 -20.33 -0.18
CA ILE A 434 14.85 -21.06 0.60
C ILE A 434 15.90 -20.06 1.08
N TYR A 435 16.01 -19.88 2.39
CA TYR A 435 17.06 -19.03 2.97
C TYR A 435 18.35 -19.82 3.17
N ASN A 436 19.45 -19.27 2.68
CA ASN A 436 20.77 -19.85 2.81
C ASN A 436 21.55 -19.12 3.91
N GLU A 437 21.70 -19.75 5.08
CA GLU A 437 22.42 -19.15 6.21
C GLU A 437 23.90 -18.88 5.92
N ALA A 438 24.52 -19.68 5.04
CA ALA A 438 25.94 -19.55 4.73
C ALA A 438 26.23 -18.31 3.85
N THR A 439 25.32 -17.99 2.93
CA THR A 439 25.47 -16.84 2.03
C THR A 439 24.69 -15.61 2.50
N GLY A 440 23.72 -15.79 3.40
CA GLY A 440 22.79 -14.75 3.83
C GLY A 440 21.81 -14.32 2.73
N LYS A 441 21.59 -15.17 1.71
CA LYS A 441 20.75 -14.93 0.52
C LYS A 441 19.48 -15.77 0.56
N VAL A 442 18.53 -15.44 -0.33
CA VAL A 442 17.27 -16.16 -0.51
C VAL A 442 17.17 -16.69 -1.93
N ALA A 443 16.86 -17.98 -2.08
CA ALA A 443 16.60 -18.61 -3.37
C ALA A 443 15.10 -18.67 -3.66
N VAL A 444 14.71 -18.24 -4.85
CA VAL A 444 13.34 -18.39 -5.39
C VAL A 444 13.24 -19.75 -6.07
N ALA A 445 12.22 -20.54 -5.74
CA ALA A 445 12.01 -21.88 -6.27
C ALA A 445 10.79 -21.96 -7.21
N TRP A 446 10.94 -22.64 -8.34
CA TRP A 446 9.85 -22.90 -9.30
C TRP A 446 10.02 -24.26 -10.00
N ARG A 447 8.99 -24.64 -10.77
CA ARG A 447 9.01 -25.79 -11.69
C ARG A 447 8.48 -25.37 -13.05
N ASP A 448 9.21 -25.75 -14.09
CA ASP A 448 8.71 -25.63 -15.47
C ASP A 448 7.78 -26.80 -15.83
N ASN A 449 8.00 -27.96 -15.22
CA ASN A 449 7.09 -29.11 -15.27
C ASN A 449 6.51 -29.38 -13.87
N PRO A 450 5.17 -29.32 -13.67
CA PRO A 450 4.55 -29.53 -12.36
C PRO A 450 4.80 -30.92 -11.76
N PHE A 451 5.19 -31.91 -12.58
CA PHE A 451 5.54 -33.26 -12.12
C PHE A 451 7.02 -33.44 -11.81
N GLN A 452 7.84 -32.39 -11.95
CA GLN A 452 9.24 -32.42 -11.54
C GLN A 452 9.33 -32.62 -10.02
N MET A 453 10.27 -33.45 -9.56
CA MET A 453 10.39 -33.77 -8.14
C MET A 453 11.17 -32.71 -7.35
N LEU A 454 12.16 -32.06 -7.98
CA LEU A 454 13.04 -31.06 -7.35
C LEU A 454 12.89 -29.71 -8.04
N PRO A 455 12.87 -28.58 -7.31
CA PRO A 455 12.74 -27.26 -7.93
C PRO A 455 14.00 -26.84 -8.63
N GLU A 456 13.80 -26.00 -9.65
CA GLU A 456 14.84 -25.08 -10.08
C GLU A 456 14.86 -23.90 -9.10
N THR A 457 16.05 -23.34 -8.89
CA THR A 457 16.22 -22.22 -7.96
C THR A 457 17.14 -21.15 -8.54
N LYS A 458 16.93 -19.91 -8.12
CA LYS A 458 17.85 -18.80 -8.35
C LYS A 458 17.98 -17.95 -7.09
N GLU A 459 19.22 -17.70 -6.67
CA GLU A 459 19.54 -16.92 -5.48
C GLU A 459 19.54 -15.41 -5.76
N TYR A 460 19.06 -14.66 -4.78
CA TYR A 460 18.98 -13.20 -4.72
C TYR A 460 19.38 -12.71 -3.33
N ASP A 461 19.81 -11.46 -3.22
CA ASP A 461 20.10 -10.85 -1.92
C ASP A 461 18.83 -10.60 -1.12
N TYR A 462 17.72 -10.24 -1.81
CA TYR A 462 16.39 -10.05 -1.22
C TYR A 462 15.27 -10.60 -2.12
N ALA A 463 14.16 -10.98 -1.48
CA ALA A 463 12.90 -11.29 -2.15
C ALA A 463 11.79 -10.35 -1.65
N VAL A 464 11.14 -9.65 -2.57
CA VAL A 464 9.94 -8.86 -2.31
C VAL A 464 8.73 -9.62 -2.84
N VAL A 465 7.89 -10.11 -1.94
CA VAL A 465 6.74 -10.97 -2.26
C VAL A 465 5.49 -10.13 -2.40
N ALA A 466 5.03 -9.94 -3.64
CA ALA A 466 3.78 -9.24 -3.99
C ALA A 466 2.59 -10.19 -4.21
N ALA A 467 2.84 -11.49 -4.33
CA ALA A 467 1.83 -12.52 -4.45
C ALA A 467 0.90 -12.56 -3.22
N PRO A 468 -0.41 -12.78 -3.40
CA PRO A 468 -1.34 -12.81 -2.27
C PRO A 468 -1.12 -14.04 -1.38
N PHE A 469 -1.40 -13.91 -0.09
CA PHE A 469 -1.28 -15.01 0.88
C PHE A 469 -2.16 -16.23 0.58
N SER A 470 -3.24 -16.07 -0.17
CA SER A 470 -4.03 -17.18 -0.71
C SER A 470 -3.22 -18.12 -1.62
N LYS A 471 -2.13 -17.62 -2.25
CA LYS A 471 -1.18 -18.42 -3.03
C LYS A 471 0.10 -18.74 -2.26
N VAL A 472 0.65 -17.75 -1.55
CA VAL A 472 1.89 -17.94 -0.77
C VAL A 472 1.76 -19.02 0.30
N ARG A 473 0.57 -19.24 0.87
CA ARG A 473 0.35 -20.32 1.85
C ARG A 473 0.50 -21.74 1.30
N LEU A 474 0.63 -21.88 -0.02
CA LEU A 474 0.90 -23.15 -0.69
C LEU A 474 2.39 -23.35 -0.99
N TRP A 475 3.23 -22.38 -0.65
CA TRP A 475 4.67 -22.42 -0.92
C TRP A 475 5.44 -23.19 0.16
N ASP A 476 6.57 -23.77 -0.23
CA ASP A 476 7.61 -24.21 0.72
C ASP A 476 8.41 -22.99 1.18
N LEU A 477 8.33 -22.66 2.48
CA LEU A 477 8.81 -21.39 3.02
C LEU A 477 9.83 -21.61 4.14
N PRO A 478 10.75 -20.64 4.36
CA PRO A 478 11.55 -20.62 5.57
C PRO A 478 10.64 -20.57 6.81
N ARG A 479 11.18 -21.00 7.95
CA ARG A 479 10.46 -20.96 9.22
C ARG A 479 10.40 -19.53 9.76
N TYR A 480 9.51 -18.72 9.19
CA TYR A 480 9.18 -17.37 9.67
C TYR A 480 8.69 -17.39 11.12
N SER A 481 8.64 -16.21 11.74
CA SER A 481 8.04 -16.01 13.05
C SER A 481 6.64 -16.61 13.12
N SER A 482 6.22 -17.02 14.33
CA SER A 482 4.88 -17.58 14.54
C SER A 482 3.78 -16.63 14.05
N LEU A 483 3.98 -15.32 14.23
CA LEU A 483 3.01 -14.31 13.82
C LEU A 483 2.88 -14.24 12.30
N LEU A 484 3.99 -14.13 11.57
CA LEU A 484 4.01 -14.08 10.11
C LEU A 484 3.52 -15.40 9.49
N SER A 485 3.92 -16.55 10.05
CA SER A 485 3.45 -17.86 9.60
C SER A 485 1.93 -18.02 9.73
N ARG A 486 1.34 -17.55 10.84
CA ARG A 486 -0.13 -17.53 11.02
C ARG A 486 -0.81 -16.55 10.08
N ALA A 487 -0.20 -15.38 9.83
CA ALA A 487 -0.73 -14.41 8.89
C ALA A 487 -0.82 -14.99 7.47
N ILE A 488 0.26 -15.59 6.97
CA ILE A 488 0.31 -16.24 5.64
C ILE A 488 -0.76 -17.34 5.54
N SER A 489 -0.82 -18.23 6.54
CA SER A 489 -1.72 -19.40 6.51
C SER A 489 -3.20 -19.08 6.72
N THR A 490 -3.55 -18.01 7.45
CA THR A 490 -4.94 -17.78 7.91
C THR A 490 -5.59 -16.47 7.47
N MET A 491 -4.85 -15.52 6.87
CA MET A 491 -5.45 -14.27 6.38
C MET A 491 -6.64 -14.56 5.47
N ASN A 492 -7.80 -13.97 5.79
CA ASN A 492 -9.03 -14.20 5.04
C ASN A 492 -9.10 -13.35 3.77
N TYR A 493 -9.74 -13.90 2.73
CA TYR A 493 -9.99 -13.22 1.46
C TYR A 493 -11.47 -13.33 1.11
N SER A 494 -12.03 -12.27 0.52
CA SER A 494 -13.43 -12.26 0.08
C SER A 494 -13.54 -12.81 -1.35
N PRO A 495 -14.57 -13.64 -1.65
CA PRO A 495 -14.91 -14.03 -3.00
C PRO A 495 -15.65 -12.90 -3.72
N SER A 496 -15.44 -12.82 -5.04
CA SER A 496 -16.27 -12.02 -5.93
C SER A 496 -16.33 -12.61 -7.32
N CYS A 497 -17.48 -12.46 -7.98
CA CYS A 497 -17.65 -12.80 -9.38
C CYS A 497 -18.32 -11.68 -10.16
N LYS A 498 -17.87 -11.50 -11.41
CA LYS A 498 -18.38 -10.53 -12.37
C LYS A 498 -18.77 -11.22 -13.68
N MET A 499 -19.83 -10.74 -14.30
CA MET A 499 -20.29 -11.17 -15.63
C MET A 499 -20.57 -9.93 -16.48
N SER A 500 -19.96 -9.88 -17.67
CA SER A 500 -20.18 -8.82 -18.64
C SER A 500 -20.86 -9.35 -19.89
N LEU A 501 -21.80 -8.59 -20.45
CA LEU A 501 -22.58 -8.98 -21.63
C LEU A 501 -22.44 -7.94 -22.73
N LEU A 502 -22.15 -8.39 -23.95
CA LEU A 502 -22.10 -7.54 -25.14
C LEU A 502 -23.46 -7.48 -25.83
N TYR A 503 -23.89 -6.25 -26.10
CA TYR A 503 -25.11 -5.94 -26.84
C TYR A 503 -24.80 -5.28 -28.18
N LYS A 504 -25.66 -5.50 -29.18
CA LYS A 504 -25.54 -4.95 -30.55
C LYS A 504 -25.51 -3.42 -30.58
N THR A 505 -26.25 -2.81 -29.66
CA THR A 505 -26.31 -1.35 -29.48
C THR A 505 -26.33 -1.01 -28.00
N ARG A 506 -26.04 0.25 -27.67
CA ARG A 506 -26.20 0.81 -26.32
C ARG A 506 -27.66 1.15 -26.03
N PHE A 507 -28.58 0.21 -26.27
CA PHE A 507 -30.03 0.47 -26.25
C PHE A 507 -30.49 1.14 -24.95
N TRP A 508 -29.86 0.83 -23.81
CA TRP A 508 -30.16 1.42 -22.49
C TRP A 508 -29.98 2.94 -22.41
N GLU A 509 -29.16 3.54 -23.29
CA GLU A 509 -28.97 5.00 -23.39
C GLU A 509 -30.06 5.69 -24.22
N HIS A 510 -30.82 4.93 -25.02
CA HIS A 510 -31.78 5.44 -26.00
C HIS A 510 -33.22 5.00 -25.72
N MET A 511 -33.47 4.37 -24.57
CA MET A 511 -34.82 4.10 -24.08
C MET A 511 -35.50 5.40 -23.61
N GLU A 512 -36.83 5.35 -23.40
CA GLU A 512 -37.59 6.46 -22.82
C GLU A 512 -37.03 6.92 -21.47
N GLU A 513 -36.58 5.95 -20.66
CA GLU A 513 -35.86 6.17 -19.42
C GLU A 513 -34.38 5.79 -19.61
N PRO A 514 -33.54 6.71 -20.10
CA PRO A 514 -32.17 6.39 -20.47
C PRO A 514 -31.27 6.22 -19.24
N ILE A 515 -30.25 5.36 -19.37
CA ILE A 515 -29.26 5.09 -18.33
C ILE A 515 -27.87 5.49 -18.84
N PHE A 516 -27.30 6.54 -18.27
CA PHE A 516 -25.92 6.96 -18.53
C PHE A 516 -25.04 6.70 -17.31
N GLY A 517 -24.24 5.64 -17.37
CA GLY A 517 -23.43 5.18 -16.23
C GLY A 517 -24.24 4.77 -15.00
N GLY A 518 -23.56 4.59 -13.87
CA GLY A 518 -24.16 4.17 -12.60
C GLY A 518 -24.17 2.66 -12.37
N CYS A 519 -24.29 2.28 -11.10
CA CYS A 519 -24.48 0.90 -10.64
C CYS A 519 -25.78 0.78 -9.86
N GLY A 520 -26.64 -0.15 -10.25
CA GLY A 520 -27.90 -0.46 -9.58
C GLY A 520 -27.86 -1.79 -8.84
N SER A 521 -28.56 -1.90 -7.72
CA SER A 521 -28.73 -3.16 -6.99
C SER A 521 -29.84 -4.00 -7.61
N VAL A 522 -29.68 -5.32 -7.58
CA VAL A 522 -30.66 -6.26 -8.12
C VAL A 522 -30.92 -7.36 -7.09
N ASP A 523 -32.19 -7.62 -6.82
CA ASP A 523 -32.65 -8.60 -5.82
C ASP A 523 -32.77 -10.03 -6.36
N VAL A 524 -32.53 -10.23 -7.65
CA VAL A 524 -32.47 -11.57 -8.24
C VAL A 524 -31.24 -12.32 -7.70
N PRO A 525 -31.41 -13.50 -7.10
CA PRO A 525 -30.30 -14.24 -6.50
C PRO A 525 -29.16 -14.49 -7.50
N GLY A 526 -27.93 -14.22 -7.06
CA GLY A 526 -26.72 -14.42 -7.86
C GLY A 526 -26.30 -13.25 -8.76
N VAL A 527 -27.09 -12.18 -8.84
CA VAL A 527 -26.78 -11.03 -9.71
C VAL A 527 -25.95 -9.97 -8.99
N GLY A 528 -26.36 -9.57 -7.79
CA GLY A 528 -25.70 -8.51 -7.02
C GLY A 528 -26.01 -7.13 -7.60
N SER A 529 -25.08 -6.55 -8.37
CA SER A 529 -25.27 -5.25 -9.02
C SER A 529 -25.14 -5.30 -10.54
N VAL A 530 -25.86 -4.42 -11.23
CA VAL A 530 -25.71 -4.14 -12.66
C VAL A 530 -25.08 -2.77 -12.83
N CYS A 531 -23.94 -2.67 -13.51
CA CYS A 531 -23.25 -1.41 -13.75
C CYS A 531 -23.14 -1.09 -15.24
N TYR A 532 -23.48 0.16 -15.58
CA TYR A 532 -23.44 0.67 -16.95
C TYR A 532 -22.15 1.46 -17.19
N PRO A 533 -21.59 1.42 -18.41
CA PRO A 533 -20.37 2.14 -18.71
C PRO A 533 -20.50 3.66 -18.51
N SER A 534 -19.48 4.28 -17.91
CA SER A 534 -19.36 5.74 -17.80
C SER A 534 -18.55 6.36 -18.94
N PHE A 535 -18.33 5.60 -20.01
CA PHE A 535 -17.50 5.94 -21.16
C PHE A 535 -18.24 5.65 -22.46
N ASN A 536 -17.81 6.33 -23.53
CA ASN A 536 -18.42 6.25 -24.86
C ASN A 536 -19.95 6.40 -24.84
N MET A 537 -20.44 7.32 -24.01
CA MET A 537 -21.87 7.57 -23.82
C MET A 537 -22.49 8.19 -25.06
N ASN A 538 -23.77 7.89 -25.31
CA ASN A 538 -24.56 8.32 -26.45
C ASN A 538 -24.08 7.76 -27.81
N ALA A 539 -23.18 6.77 -27.80
CA ALA A 539 -22.78 6.07 -29.00
C ALA A 539 -23.90 5.13 -29.48
N THR A 540 -23.96 4.88 -30.79
CA THR A 540 -24.98 4.01 -31.41
C THR A 540 -24.50 2.58 -31.66
N GLY A 541 -23.19 2.35 -31.56
CA GLY A 541 -22.56 1.05 -31.78
C GLY A 541 -22.74 0.07 -30.61
N PRO A 542 -22.08 -1.10 -30.67
CA PRO A 542 -22.14 -2.09 -29.60
C PRO A 542 -21.62 -1.56 -28.26
N GLY A 543 -22.09 -2.16 -27.16
CA GLY A 543 -21.64 -1.81 -25.83
C GLY A 543 -21.73 -2.98 -24.86
N VAL A 544 -20.96 -2.90 -23.78
CA VAL A 544 -20.85 -3.96 -22.78
C VAL A 544 -21.42 -3.47 -21.45
N ILE A 545 -22.37 -4.21 -20.87
CA ILE A 545 -22.87 -3.96 -19.50
C ILE A 545 -22.14 -4.91 -18.55
N LEU A 546 -21.74 -4.43 -17.36
CA LEU A 546 -21.42 -5.32 -16.25
C LEU A 546 -22.74 -5.81 -15.66
N ALA A 547 -23.26 -6.90 -16.21
CA ALA A 547 -24.61 -7.38 -15.92
C ALA A 547 -24.71 -8.12 -14.59
N SER A 548 -23.58 -8.49 -13.99
CA SER A 548 -23.51 -8.94 -12.60
C SER A 548 -22.19 -8.55 -11.97
N TYR A 549 -22.28 -8.03 -10.76
CA TYR A 549 -21.17 -7.89 -9.82
C TYR A 549 -21.65 -8.35 -8.45
N VAL A 550 -21.18 -9.52 -8.04
CA VAL A 550 -21.57 -10.18 -6.78
C VAL A 550 -20.34 -10.49 -5.94
N SER A 551 -20.46 -10.36 -4.62
CA SER A 551 -19.39 -10.61 -3.65
C SER A 551 -19.89 -11.46 -2.48
N GLY A 552 -18.97 -11.89 -1.61
CA GLY A 552 -19.31 -12.63 -0.39
C GLY A 552 -19.93 -14.01 -0.63
N THR A 553 -20.73 -14.48 0.31
CA THR A 553 -21.36 -15.81 0.25
C THR A 553 -22.11 -16.08 -1.08
N PRO A 554 -22.90 -15.13 -1.63
CA PRO A 554 -23.52 -15.33 -2.93
C PRO A 554 -22.50 -15.56 -4.07
N ALA A 555 -21.34 -14.88 -4.06
CA ALA A 555 -20.31 -15.07 -5.08
C ALA A 555 -19.67 -16.47 -5.04
N ARG A 556 -19.56 -17.09 -3.86
CA ARG A 556 -19.13 -18.49 -3.75
C ARG A 556 -20.11 -19.42 -4.46
N SER A 557 -21.42 -19.21 -4.26
CA SER A 557 -22.46 -20.00 -4.91
C SER A 557 -22.49 -19.80 -6.42
N THR A 558 -22.35 -18.56 -6.90
CA THR A 558 -22.33 -18.29 -8.35
C THR A 558 -21.04 -18.77 -9.01
N ALA A 559 -19.91 -18.81 -8.30
CA ALA A 559 -18.68 -19.41 -8.80
C ALA A 559 -18.81 -20.92 -9.07
N ALA A 560 -19.69 -21.62 -8.34
CA ALA A 560 -19.92 -23.05 -8.52
C ALA A 560 -20.80 -23.40 -9.72
N LEU A 561 -21.51 -22.42 -10.31
CA LEU A 561 -22.29 -22.63 -11.53
C LEU A 561 -21.38 -22.88 -12.74
N SER A 562 -21.87 -23.68 -13.69
CA SER A 562 -21.31 -23.66 -15.05
C SER A 562 -21.42 -22.25 -15.64
N GLU A 563 -20.55 -21.94 -16.58
CA GLU A 563 -20.54 -20.62 -17.20
C GLU A 563 -21.85 -20.35 -17.97
N GLU A 564 -22.37 -21.37 -18.65
CA GLU A 564 -23.62 -21.34 -19.41
C GLU A 564 -24.85 -21.10 -18.52
N GLU A 565 -24.93 -21.78 -17.37
CA GLU A 565 -26.02 -21.55 -16.41
C GLU A 565 -25.97 -20.14 -15.82
N HIS A 566 -24.76 -19.66 -15.49
CA HIS A 566 -24.58 -18.34 -14.93
C HIS A 566 -24.95 -17.26 -15.93
N VAL A 567 -24.45 -17.30 -17.17
CA VAL A 567 -24.82 -16.30 -18.20
C VAL A 567 -26.30 -16.36 -18.52
N ALA A 568 -26.92 -17.56 -18.56
CA ALA A 568 -28.35 -17.68 -18.81
C ALA A 568 -29.18 -17.06 -17.68
N LEU A 569 -28.76 -17.21 -16.42
CA LEU A 569 -29.36 -16.52 -15.27
C LEU A 569 -29.28 -15.00 -15.44
N ILE A 570 -28.07 -14.48 -15.70
CA ILE A 570 -27.86 -13.03 -15.85
C ILE A 570 -28.66 -12.48 -17.03
N GLN A 571 -28.70 -13.19 -18.16
CA GLN A 571 -29.47 -12.74 -19.33
C GLN A 571 -30.98 -12.68 -19.06
N ARG A 572 -31.55 -13.66 -18.33
CA ARG A 572 -32.97 -13.59 -17.89
C ARG A 572 -33.20 -12.38 -17.00
N THR A 573 -32.29 -12.10 -16.07
CA THR A 573 -32.36 -10.89 -15.25
C THR A 573 -32.30 -9.62 -16.08
N MET A 574 -31.46 -9.55 -17.11
CA MET A 574 -31.40 -8.36 -17.97
C MET A 574 -32.72 -8.14 -18.74
N VAL A 575 -33.47 -9.20 -19.05
CA VAL A 575 -34.84 -9.10 -19.56
C VAL A 575 -35.80 -8.60 -18.47
N GLU A 576 -35.68 -9.05 -17.21
CA GLU A 576 -36.46 -8.47 -16.11
C GLU A 576 -36.15 -6.98 -15.87
N VAL A 577 -34.92 -6.53 -16.12
CA VAL A 577 -34.53 -5.12 -15.98
C VAL A 577 -35.03 -4.28 -17.16
N HIS A 578 -34.78 -4.72 -18.40
CA HIS A 578 -34.98 -3.88 -19.60
C HIS A 578 -36.17 -4.27 -20.49
N GLY A 579 -36.78 -5.44 -20.27
CA GLY A 579 -37.76 -6.06 -21.15
C GLY A 579 -37.11 -6.85 -22.29
N GLU A 580 -37.94 -7.30 -23.24
CA GLU A 580 -37.54 -8.18 -24.36
C GLU A 580 -36.41 -7.61 -25.23
N ILE A 581 -36.25 -6.28 -25.27
CA ILE A 581 -35.15 -5.62 -25.98
C ILE A 581 -33.77 -6.15 -25.53
N ALA A 582 -33.62 -6.56 -24.27
CA ALA A 582 -32.36 -7.16 -23.79
C ALA A 582 -32.07 -8.50 -24.48
N ALA A 583 -33.11 -9.33 -24.71
CA ALA A 583 -32.97 -10.59 -25.44
C ALA A 583 -32.66 -10.34 -26.93
N GLU A 584 -33.35 -9.37 -27.55
CA GLU A 584 -33.15 -9.01 -28.96
C GLU A 584 -31.75 -8.45 -29.25
N GLN A 585 -31.22 -7.65 -28.31
CA GLN A 585 -29.94 -6.95 -28.46
C GLN A 585 -28.74 -7.78 -28.00
N PHE A 586 -28.93 -8.82 -27.19
CA PHE A 586 -27.82 -9.65 -26.72
C PHE A 586 -27.15 -10.36 -27.90
N THR A 587 -25.83 -10.27 -27.96
CA THR A 587 -25.04 -10.85 -29.07
C THR A 587 -24.71 -12.33 -28.85
N GLY A 588 -24.88 -12.84 -27.63
CA GLY A 588 -24.35 -14.12 -27.21
C GLY A 588 -22.90 -14.06 -26.72
N VAL A 589 -22.22 -12.92 -26.82
CA VAL A 589 -20.83 -12.73 -26.37
C VAL A 589 -20.82 -12.17 -24.94
N TYR A 590 -20.02 -12.78 -24.08
CA TYR A 590 -19.89 -12.44 -22.66
C TYR A 590 -18.50 -12.81 -22.11
N ASP A 591 -18.15 -12.28 -20.94
CA ASP A 591 -16.97 -12.70 -20.18
C ASP A 591 -17.32 -12.80 -18.69
N ARG A 592 -16.81 -13.86 -18.05
CA ARG A 592 -17.01 -14.17 -16.64
C ARG A 592 -15.66 -14.20 -15.92
N GLN A 593 -15.57 -13.53 -14.78
CA GLN A 593 -14.42 -13.63 -13.88
C GLN A 593 -14.90 -13.85 -12.46
N CYS A 594 -14.68 -15.06 -11.92
CA CYS A 594 -14.84 -15.34 -10.50
C CYS A 594 -13.46 -15.46 -9.84
N TRP A 595 -13.12 -14.52 -8.96
CA TRP A 595 -11.77 -14.41 -8.38
C TRP A 595 -11.44 -15.51 -7.37
N GLU A 596 -12.45 -16.11 -6.73
CA GLU A 596 -12.27 -17.20 -5.76
C GLU A 596 -11.59 -18.43 -6.38
N VAL A 597 -11.91 -18.73 -7.64
CA VAL A 597 -11.38 -19.89 -8.38
C VAL A 597 -10.30 -19.50 -9.39
N ASP A 598 -9.84 -18.25 -9.36
CA ASP A 598 -8.76 -17.78 -10.22
C ASP A 598 -7.44 -18.48 -9.85
N GLN A 599 -6.78 -19.06 -10.86
CA GLN A 599 -5.56 -19.85 -10.69
C GLN A 599 -4.41 -19.04 -10.08
N HIS A 600 -4.37 -17.72 -10.26
CA HIS A 600 -3.28 -16.84 -9.85
C HIS A 600 -3.60 -16.02 -8.59
N GLN A 601 -4.88 -15.88 -8.25
CA GLN A 601 -5.31 -15.05 -7.11
C GLN A 601 -6.00 -15.84 -5.98
N ALA A 602 -6.89 -16.79 -6.27
CA ALA A 602 -7.71 -17.50 -5.26
C ALA A 602 -8.32 -16.57 -4.19
N GLY A 603 -9.03 -15.54 -4.65
CA GLY A 603 -9.65 -14.51 -3.82
C GLY A 603 -9.70 -13.15 -4.52
N ALA A 604 -10.74 -12.37 -4.26
CA ALA A 604 -10.91 -11.04 -4.88
C ALA A 604 -10.09 -9.95 -4.17
N TRP A 605 -10.07 -9.96 -2.83
CA TRP A 605 -9.28 -9.07 -1.99
C TRP A 605 -9.15 -9.62 -0.57
N ALA A 606 -8.14 -9.16 0.17
CA ALA A 606 -8.02 -9.45 1.59
C ALA A 606 -9.22 -8.86 2.33
N SER A 607 -9.83 -9.67 3.19
CA SER A 607 -11.00 -9.28 3.99
C SER A 607 -10.79 -9.83 5.39
N PRO A 608 -9.87 -9.24 6.18
CA PRO A 608 -9.46 -9.79 7.46
C PRO A 608 -10.67 -9.98 8.38
N LEU A 609 -10.72 -11.11 9.09
CA LEU A 609 -11.71 -11.29 10.16
C LEU A 609 -11.37 -10.41 11.37
N VAL A 610 -12.33 -10.21 12.27
CA VAL A 610 -12.11 -9.51 13.56
C VAL A 610 -10.82 -9.97 14.23
N GLY A 611 -9.98 -9.01 14.64
CA GLY A 611 -8.67 -9.24 15.23
C GLY A 611 -7.53 -9.66 14.28
N GLN A 612 -7.79 -10.07 13.03
CA GLN A 612 -6.71 -10.53 12.12
C GLN A 612 -5.80 -9.38 11.68
N GLN A 613 -6.36 -8.27 11.20
CA GLN A 613 -5.55 -7.12 10.77
C GLN A 613 -4.75 -6.58 11.96
N GLU A 614 -5.41 -6.48 13.12
CA GLU A 614 -4.77 -6.11 14.38
C GLU A 614 -3.57 -6.94 14.73
N LEU A 615 -3.75 -8.25 14.71
CA LEU A 615 -2.71 -9.16 15.07
C LEU A 615 -1.58 -9.19 14.05
N TYR A 616 -1.89 -9.14 12.75
CA TYR A 616 -0.94 -9.47 11.69
C TYR A 616 -0.21 -8.29 11.06
N LEU A 617 -0.80 -7.08 11.07
CA LEU A 617 -0.18 -5.91 10.44
C LEU A 617 1.27 -5.66 10.90
N PRO A 618 1.62 -5.77 12.20
CA PRO A 618 3.00 -5.60 12.67
C PRO A 618 4.00 -6.60 12.06
N ALA A 619 3.56 -7.81 11.70
CA ALA A 619 4.45 -8.82 11.13
C ALA A 619 4.93 -8.45 9.72
N TYR A 620 4.13 -7.69 8.96
CA TYR A 620 4.49 -7.31 7.58
C TYR A 620 5.57 -6.23 7.53
N TYR A 621 5.83 -5.59 8.68
CA TYR A 621 6.72 -4.43 8.83
C TYR A 621 8.12 -4.87 9.25
N GLN A 622 8.37 -6.18 9.25
CA GLN A 622 9.65 -6.80 9.53
C GLN A 622 10.17 -7.50 8.27
N THR A 623 11.47 -7.36 8.01
CA THR A 623 12.17 -8.21 7.05
C THR A 623 12.64 -9.47 7.77
N GLU A 624 12.13 -10.62 7.35
CA GLU A 624 12.54 -11.92 7.86
C GLU A 624 13.20 -12.74 6.75
N PHE A 625 14.37 -13.34 7.01
CA PHE A 625 15.07 -14.17 6.02
C PHE A 625 15.24 -13.50 4.64
N LYS A 626 15.58 -12.21 4.64
CA LYS A 626 15.70 -11.38 3.41
C LYS A 626 14.43 -11.31 2.57
N THR A 627 13.28 -11.58 3.17
CA THR A 627 11.97 -11.57 2.54
C THR A 627 11.14 -10.40 3.07
N ILE A 628 10.52 -9.65 2.16
CA ILE A 628 9.62 -8.52 2.46
C ILE A 628 8.29 -8.79 1.78
N PHE A 629 7.19 -8.81 2.51
CA PHE A 629 5.85 -9.01 1.95
C PHE A 629 5.20 -7.67 1.65
N ILE A 630 4.61 -7.53 0.45
CA ILE A 630 3.87 -6.34 -0.01
C ILE A 630 2.59 -6.75 -0.76
N GLY A 631 1.73 -5.79 -1.05
CA GLY A 631 0.42 -5.98 -1.65
C GLY A 631 -0.69 -5.45 -0.76
N GLU A 632 -1.88 -5.25 -1.30
CA GLU A 632 -3.02 -4.68 -0.56
C GLU A 632 -3.34 -5.45 0.73
N HIS A 633 -3.12 -6.77 0.74
CA HIS A 633 -3.33 -7.63 1.90
C HIS A 633 -2.37 -7.35 3.07
N THR A 634 -1.32 -6.57 2.84
CA THR A 634 -0.35 -6.11 3.84
C THR A 634 -0.51 -4.63 4.21
N SER A 635 -1.54 -3.97 3.68
CA SER A 635 -1.90 -2.59 3.99
C SER A 635 -2.97 -2.54 5.08
N TYR A 636 -3.27 -1.34 5.56
CA TYR A 636 -4.33 -1.06 6.54
C TYR A 636 -5.69 -0.76 5.89
N THR A 637 -5.72 -0.61 4.57
CA THR A 637 -6.94 -0.59 3.73
C THR A 637 -6.86 -1.74 2.74
N HIS A 638 -8.00 -2.25 2.28
CA HIS A 638 -8.06 -3.41 1.39
C HIS A 638 -8.91 -3.12 0.15
N ALA A 639 -8.82 -3.98 -0.87
CA ALA A 639 -9.61 -3.90 -2.12
C ALA A 639 -9.34 -2.68 -3.04
N TRP A 640 -8.38 -1.82 -2.71
CA TRP A 640 -8.05 -0.63 -3.52
C TRP A 640 -6.62 -0.68 -4.11
N ILE A 641 -6.44 -0.12 -5.31
CA ILE A 641 -5.10 -0.02 -5.95
C ILE A 641 -4.14 0.80 -5.08
N PHE A 642 -4.63 1.87 -4.45
CA PHE A 642 -3.85 2.67 -3.50
C PHE A 642 -3.20 1.80 -2.42
N SER A 643 -3.94 0.86 -1.82
CA SER A 643 -3.42 -0.04 -0.78
C SER A 643 -2.24 -0.89 -1.27
N ALA A 644 -2.25 -1.30 -2.55
CA ALA A 644 -1.13 -2.00 -3.16
C ALA A 644 0.08 -1.08 -3.38
N LEU A 645 -0.12 0.14 -3.85
CA LEU A 645 0.96 1.11 -4.05
C LEU A 645 1.60 1.54 -2.72
N ASP A 646 0.77 1.84 -1.73
CA ASP A 646 1.17 2.21 -0.37
C ASP A 646 2.05 1.12 0.28
N SER A 647 1.64 -0.15 0.15
CA SER A 647 2.44 -1.28 0.63
C SER A 647 3.79 -1.43 -0.09
N ALA A 648 3.87 -1.02 -1.36
CA ALA A 648 5.12 -1.06 -2.13
C ALA A 648 6.08 0.06 -1.70
N VAL A 649 5.56 1.26 -1.37
CA VAL A 649 6.34 2.34 -0.75
C VAL A 649 6.92 1.86 0.58
N ARG A 650 6.11 1.24 1.45
CA ARG A 650 6.59 0.63 2.71
C ARG A 650 7.70 -0.41 2.46
N GLY A 651 7.42 -1.42 1.64
CA GLY A 651 8.35 -2.54 1.46
C GLY A 651 9.66 -2.12 0.81
N THR A 652 9.61 -1.16 -0.12
CA THR A 652 10.84 -0.61 -0.71
C THR A 652 11.62 0.21 0.30
N THR A 653 10.95 1.00 1.14
CA THR A 653 11.60 1.71 2.25
C THR A 653 12.25 0.76 3.25
N GLN A 654 11.60 -0.36 3.61
CA GLN A 654 12.22 -1.40 4.44
C GLN A 654 13.51 -1.96 3.81
N LEU A 655 13.46 -2.28 2.52
CA LEU A 655 14.62 -2.77 1.78
C LEU A 655 15.76 -1.74 1.79
N LEU A 656 15.46 -0.49 1.50
CA LEU A 656 16.46 0.59 1.48
C LEU A 656 17.08 0.82 2.86
N LEU A 657 16.27 0.80 3.93
CA LEU A 657 16.81 0.88 5.29
C LEU A 657 17.68 -0.33 5.65
N ASP A 658 17.28 -1.55 5.27
CA ASP A 658 18.11 -2.74 5.44
C ASP A 658 19.47 -2.64 4.72
N LEU A 659 19.51 -1.87 3.62
CA LEU A 659 20.71 -1.58 2.85
C LEU A 659 21.47 -0.33 3.32
N GLY A 660 20.96 0.41 4.31
CA GLY A 660 21.53 1.66 4.81
C GLY A 660 21.35 2.88 3.91
N LEU A 661 20.41 2.82 2.97
CA LEU A 661 20.07 3.86 1.99
C LEU A 661 18.96 4.77 2.53
N VAL A 662 19.28 5.55 3.57
CA VAL A 662 18.31 6.41 4.29
C VAL A 662 17.85 7.58 3.43
N ASP A 663 18.78 8.23 2.72
CA ASP A 663 18.46 9.38 1.88
C ASP A 663 17.46 8.98 0.78
N GLU A 664 17.68 7.83 0.15
CA GLU A 664 16.80 7.30 -0.89
C GLU A 664 15.46 6.81 -0.33
N ALA A 665 15.46 6.26 0.89
CA ALA A 665 14.23 5.93 1.59
C ALA A 665 13.40 7.21 1.88
N LYS A 666 14.03 8.31 2.29
CA LYS A 666 13.36 9.61 2.49
C LYS A 666 12.81 10.16 1.18
N GLU A 667 13.59 10.11 0.11
CA GLU A 667 13.17 10.55 -1.23
C GLU A 667 11.90 9.81 -1.69
N ILE A 668 11.86 8.48 -1.53
CA ILE A 668 10.68 7.68 -1.89
C ILE A 668 9.47 8.04 -1.03
N VAL A 669 9.66 8.16 0.29
CA VAL A 669 8.59 8.49 1.24
C VAL A 669 7.99 9.87 0.95
N GLU A 670 8.83 10.87 0.68
CA GLU A 670 8.40 12.23 0.36
C GLU A 670 7.70 12.30 -1.00
N THR A 671 8.29 11.66 -2.02
CA THR A 671 7.75 11.65 -3.39
C THR A 671 6.41 10.94 -3.43
N TRP A 672 6.30 9.76 -2.81
CA TRP A 672 5.13 8.89 -2.94
C TRP A 672 4.19 8.98 -1.76
N MET A 673 4.08 10.15 -1.14
CA MET A 673 3.11 10.45 -0.09
C MET A 673 3.08 9.39 1.03
N GLY A 674 4.22 8.82 1.39
CA GLY A 674 4.40 7.91 2.52
C GLY A 674 4.29 8.65 3.85
N ARG A 675 3.28 9.50 4.03
CA ARG A 675 3.08 10.47 5.12
C ARG A 675 3.09 9.85 6.52
N TRP A 676 2.98 8.53 6.57
CA TRP A 676 2.96 7.70 7.75
C TRP A 676 4.30 7.04 8.10
N ILE A 677 5.22 7.00 7.14
CA ILE A 677 6.57 6.50 7.34
C ILE A 677 7.40 7.64 7.94
N LYS A 678 8.01 7.37 9.10
CA LYS A 678 8.90 8.33 9.77
C LYS A 678 10.32 7.80 9.67
N LEU A 679 11.20 8.57 9.02
CA LEU A 679 12.60 8.23 8.83
C LEU A 679 13.51 9.15 9.63
#